data_AF-A0A4Q2RWS5-F1
#
_entry.id   AF-A0A4Q2RWS5-F1
#
_cell.length_a   1.000
_cell.length_b   1.000
_cell.length_c   1.000
_cell.angle_alpha   90.00
_cell.angle_beta   90.00
_cell.angle_gamma   90.00
#
_symmetry.space_group_name_H-M   'P 1'
#
loop_
_entity.id
_entity.type
_entity.pdbx_description
1 polymer ?
#
loop_
_entity_poly.entity_id
_entity_poly.type
_entity_poly.pdbx_seq_one_letter_code
_entity_poly.pdbx_strand_id
1 'polypeptide(L)'
;MQGFDASTILAIGLGLALVPVLTIPYVAWSYRHGVTGLGHAAICVAGAVYAMTLWTFTIVPLPTRSELSCTSPPTPQLVPFASLTYVDWSAGAALLTDPMLVQIVRNIVLFVPLGMLLRHLFGWRTRTIGLVGLGTSLLIETTQLTGNWWIYPCAYRLADVDDLISNTSGALVGVLLAPLLARIPGQEVSDARRAVAVRPRRRLVGMLVDWLSVQIASTTLVVVIFVVAAQLGHDLDPATDAITAACTAGSAIVLLLVVPLVGGSGTLGQRLAFLRTVRPDATRPRAGQWLVRFLTGAGGYFVADALARAFSVPGVMPLARAWLVVSALAVLLLSTRGISGYASGLVVVDSRSRVRPQVVRVADVDPRRLSSAVLALAGATYVVGAGLVALSALAPRVGVAAVVLAVVVLVLTTLVATGHVLRAGILLARREGFRPANALGLAAVAGVVTLLVSLVLAVVTGWGWLAALTAAGLAATGYLGFLFTAFLVFGQLYARRDPDAGMDAVVVLGSRVFGDRVPPLLRSRIDRALEVVAAERAAGRDPVLVMSGGQGADETVPEAVAMASYAVSVGADADRLLTETGSRTTQENLLMTRELLREQGLGTELVVATNDFHAFRAAIIARELDVDAQVVGSATASYYFPSAVLREFVAVLSRSPRTHATVLGLLVVTAAGLGWLLGR
;
A
#
# COMPACT_ATOMS: atom_id res chain seq x y z
N MET A 1 24.97 4.97 22.38
CA MET A 1 25.23 4.85 20.93
C MET A 1 26.74 4.89 20.68
N GLN A 2 27.48 3.85 21.10
CA GLN A 2 28.96 3.80 21.02
C GLN A 2 29.44 2.82 19.95
N GLY A 3 28.92 2.92 18.72
CA GLY A 3 29.26 1.95 17.66
C GLY A 3 29.10 2.40 16.22
N PHE A 4 28.64 3.63 15.98
CA PHE A 4 28.63 4.22 14.64
C PHE A 4 29.60 5.39 14.62
N ASP A 5 30.55 5.36 13.68
CA ASP A 5 31.39 6.52 13.37
C ASP A 5 30.48 7.71 13.00
N ALA A 6 30.85 8.92 13.41
CA ALA A 6 30.09 10.16 13.16
C ALA A 6 29.80 10.34 11.65
N SER A 7 30.71 9.85 10.81
CA SER A 7 30.59 9.80 9.37
C SER A 7 29.42 8.93 8.88
N THR A 8 29.17 7.80 9.54
CA THR A 8 28.07 6.87 9.24
C THR A 8 26.73 7.44 9.65
N ILE A 9 26.67 8.09 10.82
CA ILE A 9 25.47 8.78 11.30
C ILE A 9 25.11 9.93 10.35
N LEU A 10 26.10 10.70 9.90
CA LEU A 10 25.90 11.79 8.96
C LEU A 10 25.39 11.28 7.60
N ALA A 11 25.97 10.20 7.06
CA ALA A 11 25.54 9.61 5.81
C ALA A 11 24.10 9.08 5.87
N ILE A 12 23.74 8.37 6.95
CA ILE A 12 22.37 7.87 7.16
C ILE A 12 21.40 9.05 7.34
N GLY A 13 21.77 10.05 8.14
CA GLY A 13 20.95 11.25 8.37
C GLY A 13 20.68 12.05 7.10
N LEU A 14 21.72 12.29 6.29
CA LEU A 14 21.60 13.00 5.02
C LEU A 14 20.73 12.22 4.02
N GLY A 15 20.92 10.90 3.92
CA GLY A 15 20.12 10.04 3.05
C GLY A 15 18.64 10.04 3.43
N LEU A 16 18.32 9.98 4.72
CA LEU A 16 16.94 10.06 5.23
C LEU A 16 16.30 11.43 4.98
N ALA A 17 17.07 12.52 5.03
CA ALA A 17 16.58 13.87 4.75
C ALA A 17 16.38 14.14 3.25
N LEU A 18 17.21 13.55 2.39
CA LEU A 18 17.19 13.81 0.94
C LEU A 18 15.93 13.26 0.25
N VAL A 19 15.45 12.08 0.64
CA VAL A 19 14.29 11.43 0.00
C VAL A 19 13.01 12.29 0.08
N PRO A 20 12.61 12.82 1.25
CA PRO A 20 11.51 13.80 1.35
C PRO A 20 11.69 15.02 0.45
N VAL A 21 12.90 15.59 0.40
CA VAL A 21 13.21 16.80 -0.39
C VAL A 21 13.10 16.53 -1.88
N LEU A 22 13.60 15.39 -2.36
CA LEU A 22 13.54 15.01 -3.77
C LEU A 22 12.14 14.53 -4.21
N THR A 23 11.24 14.23 -3.28
CA THR A 23 9.88 13.77 -3.60
C THR A 23 9.09 14.86 -4.35
N ILE A 24 9.21 16.12 -3.95
CA ILE A 24 8.49 17.25 -4.58
C ILE A 24 8.91 17.45 -6.05
N PRO A 25 10.22 17.62 -6.39
CA PRO A 25 10.66 17.75 -7.77
C PRO A 25 10.39 16.47 -8.58
N TYR A 26 10.48 15.29 -7.97
CA TYR A 26 10.08 14.04 -8.62
C TYR A 26 8.61 14.07 -9.04
N VAL A 27 7.68 14.40 -8.13
CA VAL A 27 6.24 14.46 -8.47
C VAL A 27 5.99 15.48 -9.57
N ALA A 28 6.61 16.66 -9.48
CA ALA A 28 6.50 17.69 -10.50
C ALA A 28 6.98 17.17 -11.88
N TRP A 29 8.14 16.51 -11.91
CA TRP A 29 8.72 15.96 -13.13
C TRP A 29 7.87 14.82 -13.70
N SER A 30 7.47 13.86 -12.87
CA SER A 30 6.69 12.67 -13.21
C SER A 30 5.36 13.04 -13.88
N TYR A 31 4.59 13.95 -13.30
CA TYR A 31 3.31 14.39 -13.88
C TYR A 31 3.51 15.20 -15.17
N ARG A 32 4.55 16.04 -15.27
CA ARG A 32 4.84 16.82 -16.48
C ARG A 32 5.25 15.95 -17.67
N HIS A 33 5.94 14.84 -17.43
CA HIS A 33 6.34 13.89 -18.47
C HIS A 33 5.31 12.78 -18.69
N GLY A 34 4.25 12.73 -17.89
CA GLY A 34 3.17 11.76 -18.03
C GLY A 34 3.54 10.34 -17.61
N VAL A 35 4.68 10.15 -16.93
CA VAL A 35 5.17 8.85 -16.45
C VAL A 35 4.94 8.78 -14.94
N THR A 36 4.03 7.91 -14.50
CA THR A 36 3.63 7.78 -13.09
C THR A 36 3.59 6.30 -12.67
N GLY A 37 3.23 6.01 -11.42
CA GLY A 37 3.07 4.64 -10.92
C GLY A 37 4.14 4.21 -9.92
N LEU A 38 3.90 3.08 -9.25
CA LEU A 38 4.75 2.59 -8.16
C LEU A 38 6.11 2.09 -8.64
N GLY A 39 6.16 1.42 -9.80
CA GLY A 39 7.43 0.96 -10.36
C GLY A 39 8.34 2.11 -10.75
N HIS A 40 7.74 3.15 -11.34
CA HIS A 40 8.46 4.38 -11.67
C HIS A 40 8.99 5.10 -10.42
N ALA A 41 8.14 5.25 -9.40
CA ALA A 41 8.55 5.81 -8.11
C ALA A 41 9.69 5.02 -7.47
N ALA A 42 9.64 3.68 -7.51
CA ALA A 42 10.69 2.82 -6.98
C ALA A 42 12.02 3.03 -7.70
N ILE A 43 12.02 3.20 -9.03
CA ILE A 43 13.24 3.51 -9.80
C ILE A 43 13.81 4.87 -9.38
N CYS A 44 12.98 5.90 -9.22
CA CYS A 44 13.45 7.22 -8.79
C CYS A 44 14.00 7.21 -7.36
N VAL A 45 13.36 6.49 -6.44
CA VAL A 45 13.87 6.29 -5.07
C VAL A 45 15.18 5.51 -5.10
N ALA A 46 15.27 4.44 -5.88
CA ALA A 46 16.51 3.70 -6.07
C ALA A 46 17.63 4.58 -6.66
N GLY A 47 17.29 5.51 -7.55
CA GLY A 47 18.23 6.51 -8.07
C GLY A 47 18.73 7.50 -7.02
N ALA A 48 17.84 7.97 -6.12
CA ALA A 48 18.25 8.82 -5.00
C ALA A 48 19.14 8.07 -4.00
N VAL A 49 18.77 6.83 -3.66
CA VAL A 49 19.59 5.94 -2.82
C VAL A 49 20.93 5.69 -3.48
N TYR A 50 20.96 5.41 -4.78
CA TYR A 50 22.19 5.22 -5.55
C TYR A 50 23.08 6.48 -5.52
N ALA A 51 22.53 7.67 -5.72
CA ALA A 51 23.29 8.91 -5.64
C ALA A 51 23.92 9.11 -4.25
N MET A 52 23.20 8.73 -3.20
CA MET A 52 23.74 8.71 -1.83
C MET A 52 24.81 7.64 -1.65
N THR A 53 24.60 6.42 -2.15
CA THR A 53 25.60 5.36 -2.11
C THR A 53 26.88 5.77 -2.84
N LEU A 54 26.77 6.39 -4.01
CA LEU A 54 27.90 6.89 -4.77
C LEU A 54 28.68 7.93 -3.96
N TRP A 55 27.99 8.92 -3.38
CA TRP A 55 28.61 9.91 -2.50
C TRP A 55 29.27 9.26 -1.27
N THR A 56 28.56 8.37 -0.58
CA THR A 56 29.05 7.70 0.62
C THR A 56 30.30 6.89 0.30
N PHE A 57 30.30 5.99 -0.68
CA PHE A 57 31.46 5.13 -0.92
C PHE A 57 32.67 5.87 -1.50
N THR A 58 32.45 6.96 -2.24
CA THR A 58 33.55 7.70 -2.87
C THR A 58 34.16 8.76 -1.96
N ILE A 59 33.42 9.27 -0.97
CA ILE A 59 33.87 10.37 -0.10
C ILE A 59 33.99 9.97 1.38
N VAL A 60 33.15 9.06 1.88
CA VAL A 60 33.05 8.68 3.29
C VAL A 60 33.57 7.23 3.44
N PRO A 61 34.63 6.94 4.19
CA PRO A 61 35.02 7.63 5.40
C PRO A 61 36.01 8.77 5.17
N LEU A 62 35.80 9.83 5.95
CA LEU A 62 36.72 10.95 6.10
C LEU A 62 37.68 10.62 7.25
N PRO A 63 39.00 10.77 7.09
CA PRO A 63 39.96 10.45 8.14
C PRO A 63 39.80 11.40 9.34
N THR A 64 39.99 10.89 10.54
CA THR A 64 40.13 11.76 11.72
C THR A 64 41.45 12.52 11.66
N ARG A 65 41.53 13.69 12.33
CA ARG A 65 42.77 14.50 12.33
C ARG A 65 43.99 13.75 12.89
N SER A 66 43.78 12.75 13.74
CA SER A 66 44.83 11.89 14.30
C SER A 66 45.30 10.78 13.36
N GLU A 67 44.48 10.37 12.38
CA GLU A 67 44.80 9.31 11.42
C GLU A 67 45.47 9.84 10.14
N LEU A 68 45.36 11.15 9.89
CA LEU A 68 45.91 11.77 8.69
C LEU A 68 47.41 12.07 8.84
N SER A 69 48.25 11.34 8.08
CA SER A 69 49.68 11.64 7.92
C SER A 69 49.97 12.22 6.54
N CYS A 70 50.45 13.46 6.48
CA CYS A 70 50.83 14.15 5.24
C CYS A 70 52.33 14.09 4.92
N THR A 71 53.09 13.17 5.52
CA THR A 71 54.54 13.05 5.30
C THR A 71 54.90 12.48 3.93
N SER A 72 54.03 11.65 3.34
CA SER A 72 54.20 11.09 2.01
C SER A 72 52.83 10.94 1.35
N PRO A 73 52.23 12.05 0.89
CA PRO A 73 50.92 12.00 0.27
C PRO A 73 50.97 11.18 -1.03
N PRO A 74 49.91 10.43 -1.36
CA PRO A 74 49.82 9.71 -2.61
C PRO A 74 49.94 10.67 -3.80
N THR A 75 50.77 10.31 -4.77
CA THR A 75 50.91 11.05 -6.02
C THR A 75 49.89 10.54 -7.04
N PRO A 76 49.26 11.43 -7.84
CA PRO A 76 48.24 11.02 -8.78
C PRO A 76 48.80 10.06 -9.83
N GLN A 77 48.05 9.00 -10.12
CA GLN A 77 48.37 8.03 -11.16
C GLN A 77 47.76 8.50 -12.49
N LEU A 78 48.61 8.88 -13.46
CA LEU A 78 48.18 9.48 -14.73
C LEU A 78 48.40 8.59 -15.97
N VAL A 79 49.01 7.41 -15.84
CA VAL A 79 49.31 6.46 -16.91
C VAL A 79 48.09 5.57 -17.17
N PRO A 80 47.41 5.68 -18.33
CA PRO A 80 46.24 4.85 -18.61
C PRO A 80 46.59 3.35 -18.65
N PHE A 81 45.69 2.54 -18.10
CA PHE A 81 45.76 1.09 -17.99
C PHE A 81 46.91 0.54 -17.14
N ALA A 82 47.51 1.35 -16.26
CA ALA A 82 48.54 0.90 -15.34
C ALA A 82 48.03 -0.20 -14.39
N SER A 83 46.79 -0.08 -13.92
CA SER A 83 46.11 -1.08 -13.08
C SER A 83 46.16 -2.50 -13.65
N LEU A 84 46.03 -2.65 -14.98
CA LEU A 84 46.04 -3.97 -15.64
C LEU A 84 47.40 -4.68 -15.56
N THR A 85 48.49 -3.95 -15.34
CA THR A 85 49.83 -4.52 -15.19
C THR A 85 50.04 -5.16 -13.81
N TYR A 86 49.22 -4.77 -12.82
CA TYR A 86 49.27 -5.30 -11.46
C TYR A 86 48.31 -6.48 -11.23
N VAL A 87 47.51 -6.85 -12.25
CA VAL A 87 46.61 -8.00 -12.19
C VAL A 87 47.39 -9.28 -12.48
N ASP A 88 47.26 -10.29 -11.61
CA ASP A 88 47.81 -11.62 -11.88
C ASP A 88 46.92 -12.44 -12.83
N TRP A 89 47.09 -12.22 -14.13
CA TRP A 89 46.36 -12.93 -15.18
C TRP A 89 46.60 -14.45 -15.20
N SER A 90 47.64 -14.94 -14.51
CA SER A 90 47.97 -16.36 -14.45
C SER A 90 47.26 -17.11 -13.32
N ALA A 91 46.55 -16.39 -12.44
CA ALA A 91 45.94 -16.91 -11.21
C ALA A 91 44.75 -17.88 -11.42
N GLY A 92 44.33 -18.16 -12.66
CA GLY A 92 43.25 -19.10 -12.96
C GLY A 92 41.95 -18.72 -12.25
N ALA A 93 41.43 -19.60 -11.36
CA ALA A 93 40.23 -19.32 -10.58
C ALA A 93 40.42 -18.22 -9.51
N ALA A 94 41.63 -18.05 -8.99
CA ALA A 94 41.96 -17.03 -7.98
C ALA A 94 41.95 -15.60 -8.57
N LEU A 95 41.94 -15.47 -9.90
CA LEU A 95 41.77 -14.20 -10.61
C LEU A 95 40.51 -13.46 -10.16
N LEU A 96 39.42 -14.17 -9.86
CA LEU A 96 38.16 -13.56 -9.39
C LEU A 96 38.27 -12.88 -8.02
N THR A 97 39.34 -13.17 -7.28
CA THR A 97 39.63 -12.58 -5.96
C THR A 97 40.86 -11.66 -5.98
N ASP A 98 41.47 -11.44 -7.15
CA ASP A 98 42.59 -10.51 -7.31
C ASP A 98 42.16 -9.09 -6.88
N PRO A 99 42.88 -8.42 -5.96
CA PRO A 99 42.47 -7.13 -5.42
C PRO A 99 42.30 -6.05 -6.49
N MET A 100 43.19 -6.03 -7.49
CA MET A 100 43.20 -5.00 -8.54
C MET A 100 42.09 -5.25 -9.55
N LEU A 101 41.88 -6.50 -9.98
CA LEU A 101 40.76 -6.84 -10.85
C LEU A 101 39.42 -6.54 -10.16
N VAL A 102 39.30 -6.89 -8.88
CA VAL A 102 38.10 -6.62 -8.09
C VAL A 102 37.86 -5.11 -7.95
N GLN A 103 38.90 -4.28 -7.82
CA GLN A 103 38.77 -2.82 -7.82
C GLN A 103 38.21 -2.29 -9.15
N ILE A 104 38.80 -2.68 -10.28
CA ILE A 104 38.34 -2.28 -11.63
C ILE A 104 36.87 -2.67 -11.83
N VAL A 105 36.52 -3.92 -11.52
CA VAL A 105 35.15 -4.43 -11.68
C VAL A 105 34.18 -3.68 -10.77
N ARG A 106 34.55 -3.39 -9.51
CA ARG A 106 33.71 -2.62 -8.58
C ARG A 106 33.45 -1.22 -9.08
N ASN A 107 34.45 -0.54 -9.63
CA ASN A 107 34.31 0.81 -10.20
C ASN A 107 33.36 0.82 -11.41
N ILE A 108 33.51 -0.15 -12.32
CA ILE A 108 32.56 -0.35 -13.43
C ILE A 108 31.14 -0.59 -12.90
N VAL A 109 30.96 -1.56 -11.99
CA VAL A 109 29.64 -1.93 -11.43
C VAL A 109 29.01 -0.75 -10.68
N LEU A 110 29.80 0.03 -9.95
CA LEU A 110 29.34 1.20 -9.21
C LEU A 110 28.71 2.24 -10.15
N PHE A 111 29.24 2.44 -11.36
CA PHE A 111 28.72 3.43 -12.31
C PHE A 111 27.65 2.90 -13.29
N VAL A 112 27.42 1.58 -13.36
CA VAL A 112 26.34 0.99 -14.19
C VAL A 112 24.96 1.61 -13.90
N PRO A 113 24.51 1.78 -12.63
CA PRO A 113 23.23 2.40 -12.35
C PRO A 113 23.11 3.84 -12.87
N LEU A 114 24.19 4.64 -12.88
CA LEU A 114 24.17 6.00 -13.44
C LEU A 114 23.74 5.97 -14.90
N GLY A 115 24.34 5.09 -15.70
CA GLY A 115 24.00 4.92 -17.11
C GLY A 115 22.58 4.43 -17.33
N MET A 116 22.16 3.43 -16.57
CA MET A 116 20.80 2.86 -16.65
C MET A 116 19.74 3.92 -16.35
N LEU A 117 19.91 4.67 -15.26
CA LEU A 117 18.98 5.69 -14.80
C LEU A 117 18.90 6.88 -15.75
N LEU A 118 20.04 7.40 -16.22
CA LEU A 118 20.06 8.54 -17.15
C LEU A 118 19.41 8.19 -18.49
N ARG A 119 19.65 6.96 -18.98
CA ARG A 119 19.03 6.47 -20.20
C ARG A 119 17.53 6.23 -20.03
N HIS A 120 17.12 5.58 -18.96
CA HIS A 120 15.73 5.16 -18.73
C HIS A 120 14.82 6.33 -18.34
N LEU A 121 15.25 7.18 -17.40
CA LEU A 121 14.42 8.28 -16.87
C LEU A 121 14.40 9.49 -17.81
N PHE A 122 15.55 9.86 -18.40
CA PHE A 122 15.67 11.10 -19.17
C PHE A 122 15.84 10.89 -20.68
N GLY A 123 15.97 9.65 -21.14
CA GLY A 123 16.16 9.36 -22.57
C GLY A 123 17.46 9.90 -23.14
N TRP A 124 18.46 10.20 -22.29
CA TRP A 124 19.71 10.82 -22.74
C TRP A 124 20.47 9.93 -23.73
N ARG A 125 21.20 10.57 -24.65
CA ARG A 125 21.99 9.90 -25.67
C ARG A 125 23.26 9.30 -25.04
N THR A 126 23.74 8.17 -25.58
CA THR A 126 24.92 7.45 -25.07
C THR A 126 26.14 8.35 -24.89
N ARG A 127 26.41 9.25 -25.84
CA ARG A 127 27.53 10.20 -25.76
C ARG A 127 27.41 11.15 -24.56
N THR A 128 26.21 11.69 -24.33
CA THR A 128 25.93 12.57 -23.19
C THR A 128 26.12 11.82 -21.86
N ILE A 129 25.66 10.57 -21.79
CA ILE A 129 25.82 9.73 -20.60
C ILE A 129 27.30 9.41 -20.35
N GLY A 130 28.08 9.11 -21.38
CA GLY A 130 29.53 8.91 -21.27
C GLY A 130 30.24 10.16 -20.74
N LEU A 131 29.91 11.35 -21.25
CA LEU A 131 30.46 12.62 -20.76
C LEU A 131 30.09 12.89 -19.30
N VAL A 132 28.86 12.56 -18.89
CA VAL A 132 28.41 12.71 -17.49
C VAL A 132 29.12 11.70 -16.58
N GLY A 133 29.30 10.47 -17.02
CA GLY A 133 30.08 9.44 -16.31
C GLY A 133 31.52 9.91 -16.09
N LEU A 134 32.18 10.36 -17.16
CA LEU A 134 33.53 10.92 -17.10
C LEU A 134 33.59 12.14 -16.17
N GLY A 135 32.68 13.09 -16.32
CA GLY A 135 32.64 14.30 -15.51
C GLY A 135 32.38 14.02 -14.04
N THR A 136 31.53 13.04 -13.73
CA THR A 136 31.24 12.62 -12.35
C THR A 136 32.44 11.91 -11.73
N SER A 137 33.11 11.03 -12.48
CA SER A 137 34.35 10.41 -12.01
C SER A 137 35.45 11.44 -11.82
N LEU A 138 35.62 12.37 -12.75
CA LEU A 138 36.60 13.45 -12.63
C LEU A 138 36.32 14.32 -11.41
N LEU A 139 35.05 14.63 -11.13
CA LEU A 139 34.67 15.36 -9.93
C LEU A 139 35.06 14.59 -8.66
N ILE A 140 34.87 13.28 -8.63
CA ILE A 140 35.27 12.43 -7.50
C ILE A 140 36.79 12.43 -7.32
N GLU A 141 37.54 12.14 -8.38
CA GLU A 141 39.00 12.09 -8.34
C GLU A 141 39.61 13.45 -7.97
N THR A 142 39.07 14.54 -8.49
CA THR A 142 39.52 15.91 -8.14
C THR A 142 39.16 16.27 -6.72
N THR A 143 37.99 15.86 -6.25
CA THR A 143 37.59 16.01 -4.85
C THR A 143 38.63 15.30 -3.97
N GLN A 144 38.95 14.02 -4.23
CA GLN A 144 39.96 13.28 -3.46
C GLN A 144 41.39 13.84 -3.57
N LEU A 145 41.82 14.21 -4.78
CA LEU A 145 43.14 14.78 -5.06
C LEU A 145 43.38 16.09 -4.30
N THR A 146 42.34 16.93 -4.20
CA THR A 146 42.40 18.19 -3.45
C THR A 146 42.27 17.99 -1.93
N GLY A 147 42.21 16.73 -1.47
CA GLY A 147 41.92 16.40 -0.08
C GLY A 147 40.48 16.73 0.31
N ASN A 148 39.58 16.80 -0.64
CA ASN A 148 38.25 17.41 -0.58
C ASN A 148 38.36 18.88 -0.22
N TRP A 149 38.76 19.64 -1.23
CA TRP A 149 38.65 21.10 -1.29
C TRP A 149 39.38 21.80 -0.14
N TRP A 150 40.61 21.36 0.16
CA TRP A 150 41.48 21.94 1.19
C TRP A 150 40.91 21.92 2.61
N ILE A 151 39.87 21.11 2.85
CA ILE A 151 39.43 20.77 4.22
C ILE A 151 40.57 20.04 4.94
N TYR A 152 41.31 19.21 4.21
CA TYR A 152 42.52 18.54 4.67
C TYR A 152 43.77 19.14 4.00
N PRO A 153 44.93 19.16 4.68
CA PRO A 153 46.15 19.77 4.17
C PRO A 153 46.84 18.98 3.04
N CYS A 154 46.43 17.73 2.78
CA CYS A 154 46.97 16.90 1.70
C CYS A 154 45.92 15.90 1.19
N ALA A 155 46.18 15.29 0.02
CA ALA A 155 45.42 14.16 -0.47
C ALA A 155 45.59 12.94 0.46
N TYR A 156 44.50 12.26 0.76
CA TYR A 156 44.49 11.04 1.58
C TYR A 156 43.96 9.82 0.83
N ARG A 157 43.57 9.98 -0.44
CA ARG A 157 43.24 8.92 -1.38
C ARG A 157 44.01 9.15 -2.68
N LEU A 158 44.31 8.06 -3.38
CA LEU A 158 44.99 8.10 -4.67
C LEU A 158 44.00 8.55 -5.75
N ALA A 159 44.37 9.59 -6.52
CA ALA A 159 43.62 9.95 -7.71
C ALA A 159 44.15 9.15 -8.91
N ASP A 160 43.28 8.40 -9.58
CA ASP A 160 43.68 7.43 -10.62
C ASP A 160 42.93 7.63 -11.95
N VAL A 161 43.67 7.79 -13.05
CA VAL A 161 43.10 7.86 -14.40
C VAL A 161 42.38 6.57 -14.79
N ASP A 162 42.78 5.42 -14.25
CA ASP A 162 42.12 4.14 -14.54
C ASP A 162 40.73 4.05 -13.90
N ASP A 163 40.51 4.75 -12.79
CA ASP A 163 39.20 4.88 -12.18
C ASP A 163 38.27 5.76 -13.04
N LEU A 164 38.80 6.82 -13.67
CA LEU A 164 38.06 7.60 -14.68
C LEU A 164 37.59 6.70 -15.84
N ILE A 165 38.47 5.84 -16.35
CA ILE A 165 38.17 4.92 -17.45
C ILE A 165 37.14 3.88 -17.01
N SER A 166 37.35 3.26 -15.85
CA SER A 166 36.48 2.21 -15.31
C SER A 166 35.08 2.72 -15.00
N ASN A 167 34.97 3.86 -14.32
CA ASN A 167 33.69 4.50 -13.98
C ASN A 167 32.94 4.96 -15.25
N THR A 168 33.64 5.56 -16.20
CA THR A 168 33.03 5.96 -17.49
C THR A 168 32.54 4.74 -18.27
N SER A 169 33.32 3.66 -18.29
CA SER A 169 32.93 2.39 -18.91
C SER A 169 31.70 1.80 -18.23
N GLY A 170 31.62 1.85 -16.90
CA GLY A 170 30.44 1.48 -16.12
C GLY A 170 29.19 2.23 -16.57
N ALA A 171 29.27 3.56 -16.70
CA ALA A 171 28.14 4.36 -17.18
C ALA A 171 27.70 3.95 -18.60
N LEU A 172 28.65 3.61 -19.49
CA LEU A 172 28.33 3.14 -20.85
C LEU A 172 27.70 1.74 -20.85
N VAL A 173 28.20 0.81 -20.04
CA VAL A 173 27.58 -0.52 -19.82
C VAL A 173 26.15 -0.34 -19.28
N GLY A 174 25.95 0.64 -18.39
CA GLY A 174 24.62 1.01 -17.90
C GLY A 174 23.64 1.39 -19.00
N VAL A 175 24.07 2.06 -20.08
CA VAL A 175 23.21 2.37 -21.23
C VAL A 175 22.69 1.09 -21.89
N LEU A 176 23.54 0.06 -22.02
CA LEU A 176 23.17 -1.22 -22.59
C LEU A 176 22.18 -1.98 -21.70
N LEU A 177 22.32 -1.85 -20.38
CA LEU A 177 21.48 -2.52 -19.39
C LEU A 177 20.17 -1.77 -19.07
N ALA A 178 20.04 -0.50 -19.49
CA ALA A 178 18.86 0.33 -19.25
C ALA A 178 17.51 -0.33 -19.60
N PRO A 179 17.36 -1.15 -20.68
CA PRO A 179 16.11 -1.84 -20.97
C PRO A 179 15.62 -2.79 -19.87
N LEU A 180 16.48 -3.21 -18.93
CA LEU A 180 16.08 -3.97 -17.75
C LEU A 180 15.15 -3.15 -16.84
N LEU A 181 15.37 -1.84 -16.72
CA LEU A 181 14.49 -0.97 -15.92
C LEU A 181 13.09 -0.84 -16.52
N ALA A 182 12.95 -0.93 -17.84
CA ALA A 182 11.65 -0.93 -18.50
C ALA A 182 10.81 -2.19 -18.20
N ARG A 183 11.43 -3.29 -17.76
CA ARG A 183 10.72 -4.52 -17.36
C ARG A 183 10.10 -4.44 -15.96
N ILE A 184 10.42 -3.40 -15.19
CA ILE A 184 9.85 -3.20 -13.85
C ILE A 184 8.36 -2.83 -14.01
N PRO A 185 7.43 -3.61 -13.44
CA PRO A 185 5.99 -3.37 -13.59
C PRO A 185 5.54 -2.11 -12.85
N GLY A 186 4.41 -1.54 -13.27
CA GLY A 186 3.82 -0.36 -12.62
C GLY A 186 4.43 0.98 -13.04
N GLN A 187 4.94 1.05 -14.28
CA GLN A 187 5.32 2.29 -14.96
C GLN A 187 4.18 2.67 -15.93
N GLU A 188 3.30 3.56 -15.48
CA GLU A 188 2.13 4.01 -16.22
C GLU A 188 2.51 5.24 -17.06
N VAL A 189 2.42 5.12 -18.39
CA VAL A 189 2.68 6.22 -19.33
C VAL A 189 1.35 6.77 -19.85
N SER A 190 1.20 8.09 -19.80
CA SER A 190 -0.01 8.80 -20.24
C SER A 190 0.36 10.11 -20.91
N ASP A 191 -0.51 10.64 -21.76
CA ASP A 191 -0.34 11.99 -22.30
C ASP A 191 -0.50 13.04 -21.18
N ALA A 192 0.59 13.71 -20.85
CA ALA A 192 0.66 14.75 -19.82
C ALA A 192 -0.22 15.98 -20.13
N ARG A 193 -0.73 16.15 -21.34
CA ARG A 193 -1.64 17.25 -21.70
C ARG A 193 -3.12 16.88 -21.54
N ARG A 194 -3.44 15.58 -21.58
CA ARG A 194 -4.81 15.10 -21.53
C ARG A 194 -5.38 15.23 -20.11
N ALA A 195 -6.56 15.84 -20.00
CA ALA A 195 -7.31 15.86 -18.75
C ALA A 195 -7.83 14.45 -18.44
N VAL A 196 -7.65 14.01 -17.19
CA VAL A 196 -8.09 12.69 -16.72
C VAL A 196 -8.85 12.85 -15.41
N ALA A 197 -9.87 12.02 -15.19
CA ALA A 197 -10.60 11.97 -13.92
C ALA A 197 -9.64 11.82 -12.73
N VAL A 198 -9.95 12.50 -11.62
CA VAL A 198 -9.12 12.49 -10.42
C VAL A 198 -9.25 11.13 -9.76
N ARG A 199 -8.16 10.35 -9.78
CA ARG A 199 -8.08 9.05 -9.08
C ARG A 199 -7.70 9.26 -7.61
N PRO A 200 -8.15 8.39 -6.68
CA PRO A 200 -7.78 8.48 -5.25
C PRO A 200 -6.27 8.55 -5.00
N ARG A 201 -5.47 7.71 -5.68
CA ARG A 201 -4.00 7.71 -5.56
C ARG A 201 -3.39 9.05 -5.95
N ARG A 202 -3.82 9.63 -7.07
CA ARG A 202 -3.40 10.97 -7.53
C ARG A 202 -3.76 12.05 -6.52
N ARG A 203 -4.95 11.95 -5.91
CA ARG A 203 -5.38 12.85 -4.84
C ARG A 203 -4.49 12.75 -3.60
N LEU A 204 -4.12 11.53 -3.18
CA LEU A 204 -3.21 11.30 -2.07
C LEU A 204 -1.79 11.82 -2.34
N VAL A 205 -1.28 11.69 -3.56
CA VAL A 205 0.03 12.28 -3.93
C VAL A 205 0.02 13.79 -3.70
N GLY A 206 -1.04 14.49 -4.10
CA GLY A 206 -1.18 15.92 -3.82
C GLY A 206 -1.22 16.23 -2.32
N MET A 207 -1.92 15.41 -1.52
CA MET A 207 -1.96 15.57 -0.06
C MET A 207 -0.61 15.30 0.60
N LEU A 208 0.14 14.29 0.13
CA LEU A 208 1.48 13.96 0.62
C LEU A 208 2.46 15.11 0.33
N VAL A 209 2.43 15.66 -0.89
CA VAL A 209 3.27 16.81 -1.24
C VAL A 209 2.91 18.03 -0.40
N ASP A 210 1.64 18.30 -0.15
CA ASP A 210 1.23 19.38 0.77
C ASP A 210 1.79 19.17 2.19
N TRP A 211 1.69 17.95 2.73
CA TRP A 211 2.24 17.61 4.04
C TRP A 211 3.77 17.75 4.09
N LEU A 212 4.48 17.20 3.10
CA LEU A 212 5.94 17.31 2.99
C LEU A 212 6.40 18.76 2.85
N SER A 213 5.67 19.57 2.08
CA SER A 213 6.03 20.98 1.86
C SER A 213 5.99 21.77 3.17
N VAL A 214 4.99 21.54 4.01
CA VAL A 214 4.91 22.17 5.34
C VAL A 214 6.03 21.70 6.26
N GLN A 215 6.32 20.39 6.27
CA GLN A 215 7.41 19.84 7.07
C GLN A 215 8.77 20.43 6.67
N ILE A 216 9.09 20.42 5.37
CA ILE A 216 10.36 20.94 4.86
C ILE A 216 10.48 22.44 5.15
N ALA A 217 9.42 23.23 4.90
CA ALA A 217 9.43 24.66 5.19
C ALA A 217 9.62 24.92 6.69
N SER A 218 8.83 24.27 7.55
CA SER A 218 8.92 24.43 9.00
C SER A 218 10.31 24.07 9.53
N THR A 219 10.84 22.90 9.17
CA THR A 219 12.19 22.48 9.58
C THR A 219 13.27 23.44 9.09
N THR A 220 13.16 23.93 7.86
CA THR A 220 14.13 24.90 7.31
C THR A 220 14.10 26.21 8.12
N LEU A 221 12.92 26.73 8.43
CA LEU A 221 12.76 27.93 9.25
C LEU A 221 13.35 27.72 10.66
N VAL A 222 13.05 26.60 11.31
CA VAL A 222 13.61 26.27 12.63
C VAL A 222 15.14 26.23 12.57
N VAL A 223 15.73 25.50 11.61
CA VAL A 223 17.19 25.42 11.48
C VAL A 223 17.81 26.80 11.26
N VAL A 224 17.22 27.63 10.38
CA VAL A 224 17.72 28.99 10.15
C VAL A 224 17.66 29.84 11.42
N ILE A 225 16.56 29.79 12.18
CA ILE A 225 16.42 30.53 13.43
C ILE A 225 17.48 30.09 14.44
N PHE A 226 17.68 28.78 14.62
CA PHE A 226 18.67 28.24 15.55
C PHE A 226 20.10 28.58 15.14
N VAL A 227 20.43 28.49 13.85
CA VAL A 227 21.75 28.87 13.33
C VAL A 227 22.01 30.36 13.56
N VAL A 228 21.05 31.23 13.22
CA VAL A 228 21.19 32.68 13.42
C VAL A 228 21.33 33.01 14.90
N ALA A 229 20.51 32.42 15.76
CA ALA A 229 20.58 32.64 17.20
C ALA A 229 21.92 32.17 17.80
N ALA A 230 22.43 31.02 17.37
CA ALA A 230 23.74 30.51 17.77
C ALA A 230 24.87 31.47 17.34
N GLN A 231 24.81 32.03 16.13
CA GLN A 231 25.78 33.04 15.66
C GLN A 231 25.70 34.35 16.46
N LEU A 232 24.54 34.66 17.03
CA LEU A 232 24.33 35.84 17.88
C LEU A 232 24.57 35.55 19.37
N GLY A 233 24.94 34.32 19.75
CA GLY A 233 25.17 33.92 21.14
C GLY A 233 23.90 33.76 21.98
N HIS A 234 22.74 33.58 21.36
CA HIS A 234 21.47 33.32 22.04
C HIS A 234 21.21 31.82 22.19
N ASP A 235 20.92 31.38 23.41
CA ASP A 235 20.41 30.04 23.69
C ASP A 235 18.88 30.00 23.51
N LEU A 236 18.41 29.16 22.60
CA LEU A 236 16.98 28.99 22.27
C LEU A 236 16.40 27.65 22.76
N ASP A 237 17.20 26.81 23.42
CA ASP A 237 16.76 25.49 23.88
C ASP A 237 15.45 25.56 24.69
N PRO A 238 15.25 26.52 25.63
CA PRO A 238 14.00 26.64 26.39
C PRO A 238 12.76 26.98 25.54
N ALA A 239 12.95 27.58 24.35
CA ALA A 239 11.88 28.02 23.46
C ALA A 239 11.67 27.09 22.25
N THR A 240 12.40 25.98 22.16
CA THR A 240 12.42 25.07 21.00
C THR A 240 11.02 24.65 20.54
N ASP A 241 10.17 24.22 21.47
CA ASP A 241 8.82 23.74 21.13
C ASP A 241 7.91 24.87 20.64
N ALA A 242 8.01 26.06 21.26
CA ALA A 242 7.24 27.23 20.86
C ALA A 242 7.67 27.72 19.46
N ILE A 243 8.97 27.78 19.19
CA ILE A 243 9.53 28.16 17.89
C ILE A 243 9.11 27.15 16.82
N THR A 244 9.24 25.86 17.11
CA THR A 244 8.85 24.78 16.18
C THR A 244 7.35 24.81 15.90
N ALA A 245 6.52 25.02 16.91
CA ALA A 245 5.07 25.17 16.75
C ALA A 245 4.71 26.38 15.89
N ALA A 246 5.33 27.54 16.15
CA ALA A 246 5.11 28.76 15.38
C ALA A 246 5.51 28.59 13.90
N CYS A 247 6.69 28.01 13.64
CA CYS A 247 7.16 27.73 12.28
C CYS A 247 6.24 26.75 11.54
N THR A 248 5.74 25.72 12.25
CA THR A 248 4.84 24.71 11.68
C THR A 248 3.48 25.31 11.34
N ALA A 249 2.87 26.04 12.28
CA ALA A 249 1.59 26.71 12.06
C ALA A 249 1.69 27.78 10.96
N GLY A 250 2.74 28.61 11.00
CA GLY A 250 3.00 29.64 9.99
C GLY A 250 3.17 29.04 8.59
N SER A 251 4.00 28.00 8.46
CA SER A 251 4.21 27.29 7.19
C SER A 251 2.91 26.67 6.66
N ALA A 252 2.11 26.05 7.54
CA ALA A 252 0.81 25.50 7.16
C ALA A 252 -0.17 26.58 6.68
N ILE A 253 -0.29 27.69 7.41
CA ILE A 253 -1.15 28.82 7.03
C ILE A 253 -0.73 29.37 5.67
N VAL A 254 0.57 29.63 5.47
CA VAL A 254 1.06 30.17 4.20
C VAL A 254 0.79 29.20 3.04
N LEU A 255 1.24 27.94 3.16
CA LEU A 255 1.21 26.99 2.04
C LEU A 255 -0.19 26.41 1.76
N LEU A 256 -1.01 26.22 2.79
CA LEU A 256 -2.30 25.52 2.69
C LEU A 256 -3.51 26.45 2.72
N LEU A 257 -3.36 27.71 3.13
CA LEU A 257 -4.45 28.70 3.14
C LEU A 257 -4.12 29.93 2.28
N VAL A 258 -3.00 30.62 2.50
CA VAL A 258 -2.68 31.87 1.78
C VAL A 258 -2.38 31.61 0.30
N VAL A 259 -1.50 30.66 -0.03
CA VAL A 259 -1.14 30.29 -1.41
C VAL A 259 -2.37 29.94 -2.27
N PRO A 260 -3.32 29.09 -1.82
CA PRO A 260 -4.53 28.81 -2.60
C PRO A 260 -5.49 29.99 -2.68
N LEU A 261 -5.59 30.85 -1.64
CA LEU A 261 -6.41 32.05 -1.67
C LEU A 261 -5.93 33.05 -2.73
N VAL A 262 -4.62 33.31 -2.78
CA VAL A 262 -4.00 34.25 -3.73
C VAL A 262 -3.96 33.66 -5.15
N GLY A 263 -3.57 32.39 -5.28
CA GLY A 263 -3.38 31.75 -6.60
C GLY A 263 -4.63 31.15 -7.23
N GLY A 264 -5.78 31.17 -6.54
CA GLY A 264 -7.11 30.85 -7.07
C GLY A 264 -7.34 29.43 -7.62
N SER A 265 -6.37 28.53 -7.46
CA SER A 265 -6.32 27.24 -8.17
C SER A 265 -6.08 26.04 -7.26
N GLY A 266 -5.36 26.19 -6.15
CA GLY A 266 -5.08 25.07 -5.24
C GLY A 266 -3.78 25.24 -4.48
N THR A 267 -3.53 24.30 -3.56
CA THR A 267 -2.27 24.18 -2.80
C THR A 267 -1.11 23.75 -3.70
N LEU A 268 0.13 23.80 -3.20
CA LEU A 268 1.32 23.42 -3.98
C LEU A 268 1.22 21.98 -4.51
N GLY A 269 0.90 21.02 -3.64
CA GLY A 269 0.75 19.62 -4.01
C GLY A 269 -0.38 19.38 -5.01
N GLN A 270 -1.48 20.14 -4.91
CA GLN A 270 -2.53 20.12 -5.93
C GLN A 270 -2.00 20.57 -7.28
N ARG A 271 -1.31 21.72 -7.36
CA ARG A 271 -0.76 22.23 -8.62
C ARG A 271 0.21 21.25 -9.27
N LEU A 272 1.11 20.65 -8.47
CA LEU A 272 2.09 19.68 -8.96
C LEU A 272 1.46 18.39 -9.49
N ALA A 273 0.33 17.96 -8.92
CA ALA A 273 -0.44 16.82 -9.39
C ALA A 273 -1.49 17.18 -10.48
N PHE A 274 -1.42 18.39 -11.07
CA PHE A 274 -2.43 18.94 -11.99
C PHE A 274 -3.87 18.88 -11.43
N LEU A 275 -4.02 19.16 -10.14
CA LEU A 275 -5.30 19.25 -9.44
C LEU A 275 -5.63 20.70 -9.13
N ARG A 276 -6.92 21.02 -9.13
CA ARG A 276 -7.44 22.28 -8.61
C ARG A 276 -8.70 22.08 -7.79
N THR A 277 -8.92 22.98 -6.82
CA THR A 277 -10.13 22.97 -6.00
C THR A 277 -11.10 24.03 -6.52
N VAL A 278 -12.33 23.63 -6.83
CA VAL A 278 -13.38 24.49 -7.37
C VAL A 278 -14.71 24.21 -6.66
N ARG A 279 -15.71 25.06 -6.88
CA ARG A 279 -17.09 24.79 -6.51
C ARG A 279 -17.75 23.81 -7.52
N PRO A 280 -18.87 23.16 -7.16
CA PRO A 280 -19.58 22.25 -8.08
C PRO A 280 -20.00 22.91 -9.39
N ASP A 281 -20.27 24.22 -9.38
CA ASP A 281 -20.58 25.05 -10.55
C ASP A 281 -19.34 25.51 -11.35
N ALA A 282 -18.16 24.98 -11.03
CA ALA A 282 -16.85 25.34 -11.60
C ALA A 282 -16.33 26.75 -11.23
N THR A 283 -16.99 27.48 -10.35
CA THR A 283 -16.55 28.82 -9.92
C THR A 283 -15.45 28.76 -8.86
N ARG A 284 -14.77 29.90 -8.65
CA ARG A 284 -13.70 30.01 -7.66
C ARG A 284 -14.25 29.89 -6.23
N PRO A 285 -13.58 29.13 -5.33
CA PRO A 285 -13.99 29.07 -3.93
C PRO A 285 -13.94 30.43 -3.22
N ARG A 286 -14.86 30.66 -2.28
CA ARG A 286 -14.83 31.83 -1.38
C ARG A 286 -13.79 31.63 -0.27
N ALA A 287 -13.30 32.73 0.33
CA ALA A 287 -12.31 32.68 1.41
C ALA A 287 -12.75 31.82 2.60
N GLY A 288 -14.00 31.95 3.05
CA GLY A 288 -14.55 31.12 4.14
C GLY A 288 -14.55 29.63 3.82
N GLN A 289 -14.75 29.23 2.55
CA GLN A 289 -14.68 27.81 2.16
C GLN A 289 -13.25 27.28 2.20
N TRP A 290 -12.26 28.11 1.85
CA TRP A 290 -10.85 27.77 2.01
C TRP A 290 -10.46 27.63 3.48
N LEU A 291 -10.96 28.50 4.36
CA LEU A 291 -10.74 28.39 5.80
C LEU A 291 -11.32 27.08 6.37
N VAL A 292 -12.59 26.77 6.04
CA VAL A 292 -13.23 25.51 6.45
C VAL A 292 -12.43 24.31 5.92
N ARG A 293 -12.01 24.36 4.65
CA ARG A 293 -11.20 23.31 4.01
C ARG A 293 -9.83 23.14 4.66
N PHE A 294 -9.20 24.23 5.08
CA PHE A 294 -7.93 24.23 5.80
C PHE A 294 -8.08 23.56 7.16
N LEU A 295 -9.04 24.00 7.98
CA LEU A 295 -9.30 23.49 9.33
C LEU A 295 -9.74 22.03 9.34
N THR A 296 -10.55 21.61 8.36
CA THR A 296 -11.01 20.21 8.22
C THR A 296 -10.10 19.35 7.34
N GLY A 297 -8.93 19.87 6.94
CA GLY A 297 -7.97 19.19 6.08
C GLY A 297 -6.61 19.02 6.76
N ALA A 298 -5.55 19.05 5.95
CA ALA A 298 -4.17 18.98 6.44
C ALA A 298 -3.79 20.20 7.31
N GLY A 299 -4.43 21.35 7.11
CA GLY A 299 -4.21 22.54 7.95
C GLY A 299 -4.58 22.30 9.41
N GLY A 300 -5.75 21.72 9.67
CA GLY A 300 -6.19 21.34 11.02
C GLY A 300 -5.23 20.36 11.71
N TYR A 301 -4.66 19.41 10.95
CA TYR A 301 -3.61 18.52 11.47
C TYR A 301 -2.39 19.31 11.96
N PHE A 302 -1.85 20.23 11.15
CA PHE A 302 -0.68 21.03 11.54
C PHE A 302 -0.96 22.02 12.66
N VAL A 303 -2.16 22.60 12.69
CA VAL A 303 -2.58 23.45 13.81
C VAL A 303 -2.66 22.63 15.09
N ALA A 304 -3.24 21.42 15.05
CA ALA A 304 -3.28 20.53 16.21
C ALA A 304 -1.87 20.07 16.64
N ASP A 305 -0.97 19.75 15.70
CA ASP A 305 0.44 19.41 15.99
C ASP A 305 1.16 20.59 16.67
N ALA A 306 1.00 21.81 16.14
CA ALA A 306 1.59 23.01 16.70
C ALA A 306 1.04 23.32 18.11
N LEU A 307 -0.28 23.23 18.32
CA LEU A 307 -0.90 23.44 19.63
C LEU A 307 -0.45 22.37 20.65
N ALA A 308 -0.38 21.10 20.23
CA ALA A 308 0.09 20.02 21.08
C ALA A 308 1.50 20.26 21.59
N ARG A 309 2.40 20.77 20.73
CA ARG A 309 3.78 21.12 21.11
C ARG A 309 3.84 22.36 21.98
N ALA A 310 3.25 23.48 21.52
CA ALA A 310 3.33 24.76 22.20
C ALA A 310 2.80 24.73 23.65
N PHE A 311 1.73 23.96 23.88
CA PHE A 311 1.07 23.88 25.18
C PHE A 311 1.27 22.53 25.89
N SER A 312 2.10 21.64 25.33
CA SER A 312 2.36 20.30 25.86
C SER A 312 1.09 19.50 26.17
N VAL A 313 0.03 19.64 25.35
CA VAL A 313 -1.28 19.02 25.62
C VAL A 313 -1.21 17.51 25.34
N PRO A 314 -1.30 16.64 26.36
CA PRO A 314 -1.21 15.20 26.16
C PRO A 314 -2.37 14.71 25.27
N GLY A 315 -2.11 13.70 24.45
CA GLY A 315 -3.14 13.04 23.64
C GLY A 315 -3.63 13.80 22.39
N VAL A 316 -3.33 15.08 22.20
CA VAL A 316 -3.70 15.80 20.95
C VAL A 316 -2.96 15.24 19.74
N MET A 317 -1.67 14.91 19.89
CA MET A 317 -0.84 14.38 18.80
C MET A 317 -1.37 13.07 18.19
N PRO A 318 -1.67 12.01 18.96
CA PRO A 318 -2.23 10.79 18.39
C PRO A 318 -3.59 11.04 17.71
N LEU A 319 -4.43 11.93 18.24
CA LEU A 319 -5.70 12.32 17.59
C LEU A 319 -5.46 13.06 16.26
N ALA A 320 -4.50 13.97 16.19
CA ALA A 320 -4.12 14.65 14.96
C ALA A 320 -3.63 13.64 13.90
N ARG A 321 -2.80 12.67 14.29
CA ARG A 321 -2.35 11.58 13.38
C ARG A 321 -3.52 10.69 12.93
N ALA A 322 -4.46 10.39 13.82
CA ALA A 322 -5.70 9.68 13.46
C ALA A 322 -6.51 10.47 12.43
N TRP A 323 -6.62 11.79 12.58
CA TRP A 323 -7.29 12.66 11.61
C TRP A 323 -6.65 12.62 10.22
N LEU A 324 -5.31 12.58 10.14
CA LEU A 324 -4.59 12.43 8.88
C LEU A 324 -4.93 11.09 8.20
N VAL A 325 -4.94 9.99 8.96
CA VAL A 325 -5.31 8.66 8.45
C VAL A 325 -6.76 8.62 7.98
N VAL A 326 -7.69 9.11 8.79
CA VAL A 326 -9.12 9.19 8.44
C VAL A 326 -9.34 10.02 7.18
N SER A 327 -8.63 11.14 7.03
CA SER A 327 -8.67 11.99 5.83
C SER A 327 -8.19 11.26 4.58
N ALA A 328 -7.10 10.48 4.68
CA ALA A 328 -6.58 9.68 3.57
C ALA A 328 -7.53 8.52 3.20
N LEU A 329 -8.09 7.85 4.20
CA LEU A 329 -9.05 6.75 4.00
C LEU A 329 -10.35 7.24 3.39
N ALA A 330 -10.85 8.41 3.77
CA ALA A 330 -12.01 9.01 3.14
C ALA A 330 -11.79 9.26 1.63
N VAL A 331 -10.56 9.61 1.23
CA VAL A 331 -10.19 9.75 -0.19
C VAL A 331 -10.12 8.40 -0.90
N LEU A 332 -9.57 7.38 -0.25
CA LEU A 332 -9.41 6.02 -0.80
C LEU A 332 -10.72 5.25 -0.91
N LEU A 333 -11.60 5.40 0.09
CA LEU A 333 -12.75 4.52 0.31
C LEU A 333 -14.10 5.20 0.10
N LEU A 334 -14.20 6.54 0.09
CA LEU A 334 -15.50 7.24 0.02
C LEU A 334 -15.64 8.20 -1.17
N SER A 335 -14.71 9.15 -1.36
CA SER A 335 -14.69 10.08 -2.51
C SER A 335 -13.37 10.83 -2.60
N THR A 336 -12.89 11.09 -3.82
CA THR A 336 -11.76 12.01 -4.06
C THR A 336 -12.01 13.44 -3.60
N ARG A 337 -13.27 13.79 -3.31
CA ARG A 337 -13.67 14.99 -2.59
C ARG A 337 -13.06 15.06 -1.17
N GLY A 338 -13.06 13.93 -0.46
CA GLY A 338 -12.60 13.81 0.93
C GLY A 338 -13.39 14.65 1.94
N ILE A 339 -13.14 14.44 3.23
CA ILE A 339 -13.84 15.11 4.34
C ILE A 339 -13.80 16.64 4.20
N SER A 340 -12.60 17.18 3.97
CA SER A 340 -12.40 18.63 3.78
C SER A 340 -13.18 19.21 2.60
N GLY A 341 -13.45 18.44 1.54
CA GLY A 341 -14.27 18.88 0.41
C GLY A 341 -15.77 18.83 0.71
N TYR A 342 -16.22 17.85 1.47
CA TYR A 342 -17.61 17.81 1.96
C TYR A 342 -17.89 18.98 2.90
N ALA A 343 -17.05 19.18 3.92
CA ALA A 343 -17.22 20.26 4.91
C ALA A 343 -17.23 21.66 4.27
N SER A 344 -16.37 21.89 3.26
CA SER A 344 -16.27 23.20 2.59
C SER A 344 -17.24 23.41 1.42
N GLY A 345 -17.97 22.37 0.99
CA GLY A 345 -18.79 22.45 -0.22
C GLY A 345 -17.96 22.43 -1.53
N LEU A 346 -16.68 22.04 -1.49
CA LEU A 346 -15.75 22.11 -2.62
C LEU A 346 -15.45 20.74 -3.22
N VAL A 347 -15.02 20.75 -4.48
CA VAL A 347 -14.68 19.56 -5.26
C VAL A 347 -13.31 19.71 -5.89
N VAL A 348 -12.66 18.58 -6.17
CA VAL A 348 -11.30 18.54 -6.70
C VAL A 348 -11.36 18.00 -8.10
N VAL A 349 -10.82 18.76 -9.05
CA VAL A 349 -10.86 18.42 -10.47
C VAL A 349 -9.45 18.50 -11.06
N ASP A 350 -9.29 17.90 -12.23
CA ASP A 350 -8.08 18.09 -13.03
C ASP A 350 -7.98 19.56 -13.47
N SER A 351 -6.83 20.20 -13.23
CA SER A 351 -6.59 21.59 -13.61
C SER A 351 -6.61 21.80 -15.12
N ARG A 352 -6.38 20.74 -15.91
CA ARG A 352 -6.43 20.75 -17.38
C ARG A 352 -7.85 20.57 -17.92
N SER A 353 -8.81 20.15 -17.10
CA SER A 353 -10.19 19.93 -17.54
C SER A 353 -10.90 21.25 -17.83
N ARG A 354 -11.51 21.32 -19.02
CA ARG A 354 -12.38 22.42 -19.49
C ARG A 354 -13.87 22.10 -19.35
N VAL A 355 -14.23 20.85 -19.01
CA VAL A 355 -15.61 20.38 -18.85
C VAL A 355 -16.09 20.66 -17.42
N ARG A 356 -17.41 20.74 -17.22
CA ARG A 356 -18.04 20.89 -15.89
C ARG A 356 -17.47 19.87 -14.88
N PRO A 357 -17.29 20.26 -13.60
CA PRO A 357 -16.77 19.37 -12.56
C PRO A 357 -17.60 18.11 -12.44
N GLN A 358 -17.09 16.98 -12.94
CA GLN A 358 -17.62 15.68 -12.55
C GLN A 358 -16.99 15.30 -11.22
N VAL A 359 -17.81 15.28 -10.17
CA VAL A 359 -17.40 14.70 -8.88
C VAL A 359 -17.40 13.19 -9.06
N VAL A 360 -16.21 12.59 -9.10
CA VAL A 360 -16.10 11.14 -8.99
C VAL A 360 -16.45 10.79 -7.55
N ARG A 361 -17.68 10.32 -7.31
CA ARG A 361 -17.99 9.63 -6.06
C ARG A 361 -17.22 8.32 -6.14
N VAL A 362 -16.46 8.01 -5.09
CA VAL A 362 -15.90 6.65 -4.93
C VAL A 362 -17.02 5.69 -4.48
N ALA A 363 -18.29 6.13 -4.47
CA ALA A 363 -19.45 5.25 -4.59
C ALA A 363 -19.39 4.37 -5.87
N ASP A 364 -18.59 4.76 -6.87
CA ASP A 364 -18.19 3.92 -8.02
C ASP A 364 -16.96 3.04 -7.73
N VAL A 365 -16.39 3.07 -6.51
CA VAL A 365 -15.38 2.09 -6.10
C VAL A 365 -16.11 0.82 -5.78
N ASP A 366 -15.93 -0.08 -6.73
CA ASP A 366 -16.40 -1.43 -6.67
C ASP A 366 -16.20 -2.04 -5.25
N PRO A 367 -17.29 -2.24 -4.48
CA PRO A 367 -17.24 -2.80 -3.13
C PRO A 367 -16.71 -4.23 -3.14
N ARG A 368 -16.61 -4.86 -4.31
CA ARG A 368 -16.13 -6.23 -4.52
C ARG A 368 -14.58 -6.31 -4.48
N ARG A 369 -13.91 -5.43 -3.71
CA ARG A 369 -12.44 -5.35 -3.56
C ARG A 369 -12.03 -5.64 -2.12
N LEU A 370 -11.36 -6.79 -1.90
CA LEU A 370 -10.80 -7.15 -0.59
C LEU A 370 -9.80 -6.08 -0.07
N SER A 371 -9.04 -5.43 -0.95
CA SER A 371 -8.11 -4.36 -0.54
C SER A 371 -8.82 -3.19 0.16
N SER A 372 -10.05 -2.88 -0.22
CA SER A 372 -10.85 -1.82 0.41
C SER A 372 -11.24 -2.22 1.83
N ALA A 373 -11.64 -3.49 2.04
CA ALA A 373 -11.92 -4.05 3.37
C ALA A 373 -10.68 -4.01 4.28
N VAL A 374 -9.53 -4.44 3.76
CA VAL A 374 -8.24 -4.45 4.48
C VAL A 374 -7.85 -3.03 4.90
N LEU A 375 -7.95 -2.05 4.01
CA LEU A 375 -7.66 -0.64 4.32
C LEU A 375 -8.64 -0.04 5.33
N ALA A 376 -9.93 -0.37 5.22
CA ALA A 376 -10.95 0.11 6.15
C ALA A 376 -10.71 -0.43 7.57
N LEU A 377 -10.44 -1.74 7.69
CA LEU A 377 -10.11 -2.36 8.96
C LEU A 377 -8.81 -1.80 9.55
N ALA A 378 -7.77 -1.64 8.73
CA ALA A 378 -6.48 -1.11 9.18
C ALA A 378 -6.64 0.32 9.70
N GLY A 379 -7.44 1.12 8.99
CA GLY A 379 -7.85 2.44 9.41
C GLY A 379 -8.57 2.47 10.75
N ALA A 380 -9.60 1.65 10.90
CA ALA A 380 -10.37 1.55 12.14
C ALA A 380 -9.46 1.13 13.32
N THR A 381 -8.63 0.10 13.14
CA THR A 381 -7.67 -0.35 14.15
C THR A 381 -6.69 0.76 14.54
N TYR A 382 -6.16 1.51 13.57
CA TYR A 382 -5.26 2.63 13.83
C TYR A 382 -5.95 3.75 14.62
N VAL A 383 -7.17 4.13 14.23
CA VAL A 383 -7.94 5.20 14.90
C VAL A 383 -8.29 4.82 16.34
N VAL A 384 -8.73 3.57 16.57
CA VAL A 384 -8.99 3.06 17.93
C VAL A 384 -7.71 3.06 18.76
N GLY A 385 -6.60 2.57 18.20
CA GLY A 385 -5.30 2.58 18.87
C GLY A 385 -4.83 3.99 19.22
N ALA A 386 -4.93 4.93 18.30
CA ALA A 386 -4.61 6.34 18.54
C ALA A 386 -5.51 6.96 19.62
N GLY A 387 -6.80 6.61 19.64
CA GLY A 387 -7.73 7.01 20.70
C GLY A 387 -7.35 6.45 22.07
N LEU A 388 -6.94 5.19 22.16
CA LEU A 388 -6.46 4.58 23.40
C LEU A 388 -5.15 5.22 23.90
N VAL A 389 -4.23 5.54 22.99
CA VAL A 389 -3.00 6.28 23.33
C VAL A 389 -3.34 7.69 23.82
N ALA A 390 -4.28 8.37 23.16
CA ALA A 390 -4.75 9.69 23.58
C ALA A 390 -5.39 9.65 24.98
N LEU A 391 -6.26 8.67 25.23
CA LEU A 391 -6.90 8.44 26.52
C LEU A 391 -5.87 8.12 27.61
N SER A 392 -4.86 7.31 27.30
CA SER A 392 -3.77 6.99 28.23
C SER A 392 -2.89 8.19 28.55
N ALA A 393 -2.73 9.12 27.59
CA ALA A 393 -2.01 10.36 27.82
C ALA A 393 -2.82 11.36 28.66
N LEU A 394 -4.14 11.44 28.47
CA LEU A 394 -5.04 12.37 29.17
C LEU A 394 -5.44 11.87 30.57
N ALA A 395 -5.67 10.57 30.72
CA ALA A 395 -6.13 9.94 31.94
C ALA A 395 -5.46 8.56 32.11
N PRO A 396 -4.21 8.49 32.60
CA PRO A 396 -3.39 7.28 32.58
C PRO A 396 -4.06 6.05 33.19
N ARG A 397 -4.74 6.19 34.33
CA ARG A 397 -5.44 5.06 34.98
C ARG A 397 -6.58 4.53 34.13
N VAL A 398 -7.36 5.43 33.53
CA VAL A 398 -8.49 5.07 32.65
C VAL A 398 -7.98 4.46 31.35
N GLY A 399 -6.93 5.03 30.76
CA GLY A 399 -6.32 4.51 29.55
C GLY A 399 -5.71 3.12 29.74
N VAL A 400 -4.96 2.89 30.82
CA VAL A 400 -4.43 1.55 31.15
C VAL A 400 -5.58 0.56 31.36
N ALA A 401 -6.62 0.93 32.11
CA ALA A 401 -7.79 0.07 32.29
C ALA A 401 -8.48 -0.25 30.95
N ALA A 402 -8.62 0.74 30.05
CA ALA A 402 -9.19 0.55 28.72
C ALA A 402 -8.32 -0.36 27.84
N VAL A 403 -7.00 -0.24 27.90
CA VAL A 403 -6.06 -1.12 27.17
C VAL A 403 -6.14 -2.54 27.71
N VAL A 404 -6.12 -2.73 29.04
CA VAL A 404 -6.27 -4.06 29.66
C VAL A 404 -7.61 -4.68 29.26
N LEU A 405 -8.70 -3.91 29.34
CA LEU A 405 -10.02 -4.38 28.91
C LEU A 405 -10.02 -4.78 27.43
N ALA A 406 -9.44 -3.96 26.55
CA ALA A 406 -9.36 -4.26 25.13
C ALA A 406 -8.56 -5.55 24.86
N VAL A 407 -7.44 -5.77 25.57
CA VAL A 407 -6.65 -7.00 25.48
C VAL A 407 -7.45 -8.20 26.00
N VAL A 408 -8.13 -8.09 27.15
CA VAL A 408 -8.97 -9.15 27.70
C VAL A 408 -10.10 -9.51 26.73
N VAL A 409 -10.80 -8.51 26.17
CA VAL A 409 -11.85 -8.73 25.18
C VAL A 409 -11.29 -9.41 23.93
N LEU A 410 -10.12 -8.99 23.44
CA LEU A 410 -9.47 -9.62 22.28
C LEU A 410 -9.12 -11.09 22.56
N VAL A 411 -8.54 -11.40 23.71
CA VAL A 411 -8.21 -12.77 24.13
C VAL A 411 -9.47 -13.62 24.26
N LEU A 412 -10.49 -13.14 24.99
CA LEU A 412 -11.76 -13.86 25.16
C LEU A 412 -12.45 -14.11 23.81
N THR A 413 -12.50 -13.11 22.94
CA THR A 413 -13.08 -13.24 21.60
C THR A 413 -12.30 -14.27 20.77
N THR A 414 -10.97 -14.27 20.86
CA THR A 414 -10.12 -15.25 20.17
C THR A 414 -10.36 -16.67 20.68
N LEU A 415 -10.47 -16.86 22.00
CA LEU A 415 -10.78 -18.15 22.62
C LEU A 415 -12.16 -18.67 22.21
N VAL A 416 -13.18 -17.80 22.24
CA VAL A 416 -14.54 -18.12 21.80
C VAL A 416 -14.56 -18.51 20.32
N ALA A 417 -13.91 -17.71 19.45
CA ALA A 417 -13.80 -18.01 18.02
C ALA A 417 -13.10 -19.35 17.77
N THR A 418 -12.00 -19.61 18.47
CA THR A 418 -11.26 -20.88 18.41
C THR A 418 -12.14 -22.05 18.81
N GLY A 419 -12.91 -21.91 19.90
CA GLY A 419 -13.87 -22.93 20.35
C GLY A 419 -14.99 -23.19 19.32
N HIS A 420 -15.52 -22.15 18.67
CA HIS A 420 -16.52 -22.29 17.62
C HIS A 420 -15.96 -23.00 16.38
N VAL A 421 -14.75 -22.63 15.92
CA VAL A 421 -14.08 -23.29 14.78
C VAL A 421 -13.77 -24.75 15.11
N LEU A 422 -13.30 -25.04 16.32
CA LEU A 422 -13.04 -26.40 16.80
C LEU A 422 -14.32 -27.24 16.79
N ARG A 423 -15.41 -26.73 17.37
CA ARG A 423 -16.72 -27.41 17.40
C ARG A 423 -17.25 -27.67 15.98
N ALA A 424 -17.18 -26.67 15.10
CA ALA A 424 -17.61 -26.81 13.70
C ALA A 424 -16.77 -27.84 12.95
N GLY A 425 -15.45 -27.83 13.12
CA GLY A 425 -14.53 -28.80 12.53
C GLY A 425 -14.82 -30.24 12.97
N ILE A 426 -15.05 -30.47 14.27
CA ILE A 426 -15.40 -31.79 14.82
C ILE A 426 -16.77 -32.26 14.27
N LEU A 427 -17.79 -31.39 14.28
CA LEU A 427 -19.12 -31.75 13.78
C LEU A 427 -19.11 -32.08 12.30
N LEU A 428 -18.35 -31.33 11.49
CA LEU A 428 -18.21 -31.57 10.06
C LEU A 428 -17.47 -32.88 9.78
N ALA A 429 -16.37 -33.15 10.50
CA ALA A 429 -15.64 -34.40 10.39
C ALA A 429 -16.52 -35.62 10.77
N ARG A 430 -17.41 -35.48 11.76
CA ARG A 430 -18.36 -36.53 12.15
C ARG A 430 -19.49 -36.74 11.15
N ARG A 431 -20.03 -35.68 10.54
CA ARG A 431 -21.19 -35.76 9.62
C ARG A 431 -20.80 -36.07 8.17
N GLU A 432 -19.70 -35.50 7.69
CA GLU A 432 -19.27 -35.56 6.28
C GLU A 432 -17.95 -36.33 6.07
N GLY A 433 -17.32 -36.79 7.15
CA GLY A 433 -16.06 -37.53 7.12
C GLY A 433 -14.80 -36.66 7.13
N PHE A 434 -13.65 -37.30 7.41
CA PHE A 434 -12.33 -36.66 7.38
C PHE A 434 -11.84 -36.50 5.94
N ARG A 435 -11.97 -35.29 5.41
CA ARG A 435 -11.36 -34.85 4.14
C ARG A 435 -10.46 -33.64 4.41
N PRO A 436 -9.41 -33.38 3.61
CA PRO A 436 -8.53 -32.22 3.80
C PRO A 436 -9.29 -30.89 3.91
N ALA A 437 -10.36 -30.73 3.12
CA ALA A 437 -11.24 -29.55 3.17
C ALA A 437 -11.98 -29.38 4.52
N ASN A 438 -12.25 -30.48 5.22
CA ASN A 438 -12.94 -30.51 6.52
C ASN A 438 -11.96 -30.40 7.70
N ALA A 439 -10.67 -30.64 7.47
CA ALA A 439 -9.61 -30.58 8.49
C ALA A 439 -9.01 -29.17 8.68
N LEU A 440 -9.29 -28.24 7.77
CA LEU A 440 -8.69 -26.89 7.77
C LEU A 440 -8.94 -26.12 9.08
N GLY A 441 -10.16 -26.17 9.61
CA GLY A 441 -10.50 -25.52 10.88
C GLY A 441 -9.77 -26.15 12.07
N LEU A 442 -9.63 -27.47 12.09
CA LEU A 442 -8.88 -28.20 13.13
C LEU A 442 -7.39 -27.86 13.06
N ALA A 443 -6.82 -27.79 11.86
CA ALA A 443 -5.42 -27.41 11.65
C ALA A 443 -5.15 -25.96 12.10
N ALA A 444 -6.08 -25.04 11.83
CA ALA A 444 -5.97 -23.66 12.32
C ALA A 444 -5.95 -23.58 13.85
N VAL A 445 -6.84 -24.33 14.51
CA VAL A 445 -6.88 -24.41 15.98
C VAL A 445 -5.59 -25.00 16.54
N ALA A 446 -5.10 -26.10 15.95
CA ALA A 446 -3.84 -26.71 16.36
C ALA A 446 -2.66 -25.73 16.22
N GLY A 447 -2.59 -24.99 15.10
CA GLY A 447 -1.55 -23.98 14.87
C GLY A 447 -1.56 -22.86 15.93
N VAL A 448 -2.74 -22.35 16.31
CA VAL A 448 -2.87 -21.35 17.38
C VAL A 448 -2.39 -21.93 18.72
N VAL A 449 -2.80 -23.15 19.07
CA VAL A 449 -2.37 -23.80 20.31
C VAL A 449 -0.86 -24.03 20.33
N THR A 450 -0.27 -24.52 19.23
CA THR A 450 1.19 -24.69 19.10
C THR A 450 1.93 -23.37 19.29
N LEU A 451 1.40 -22.28 18.73
CA LEU A 451 2.01 -20.96 18.86
C LEU A 451 1.93 -20.40 20.28
N LEU A 452 0.83 -20.66 21.00
CA LEU A 452 0.70 -20.29 22.40
C LEU A 452 1.69 -21.07 23.27
N VAL A 453 1.84 -22.37 23.02
CA VAL A 453 2.82 -23.22 23.72
C VAL A 453 4.25 -22.75 23.41
N SER A 454 4.57 -22.46 22.14
CA SER A 454 5.90 -21.98 21.76
C SER A 454 6.22 -20.62 22.39
N LEU A 455 5.22 -19.74 22.55
CA LEU A 455 5.37 -18.47 23.26
C LEU A 455 5.72 -18.67 24.73
N VAL A 456 5.00 -19.56 25.44
CA VAL A 456 5.32 -19.87 26.84
C VAL A 456 6.72 -20.46 26.95
N LEU A 457 7.08 -21.41 26.08
CA LEU A 457 8.42 -22.01 26.07
C LEU A 457 9.51 -20.99 25.73
N ALA A 458 9.29 -20.09 24.78
CA ALA A 458 10.24 -19.02 24.44
C ALA A 458 10.53 -18.12 25.65
N VAL A 459 9.48 -17.72 26.37
CA VAL A 459 9.60 -16.87 27.56
C VAL A 459 10.30 -17.60 28.71
N VAL A 460 9.95 -18.87 28.96
CA VAL A 460 10.51 -19.65 30.08
C VAL A 460 11.97 -20.05 29.83
N THR A 461 12.32 -20.42 28.60
CA THR A 461 13.67 -20.92 28.27
C THR A 461 14.65 -19.80 27.92
N GLY A 462 14.16 -18.64 27.48
CA GLY A 462 15.01 -17.55 26.98
C GLY A 462 15.75 -17.86 25.67
N TRP A 463 15.35 -18.91 24.95
CA TRP A 463 16.05 -19.31 23.72
C TRP A 463 15.77 -18.37 22.55
N GLY A 464 16.77 -17.58 22.13
CA GLY A 464 16.63 -16.60 21.04
C GLY A 464 16.13 -17.16 19.71
N TRP A 465 16.47 -18.40 19.34
CA TRP A 465 15.93 -19.06 18.15
C TRP A 465 14.44 -19.39 18.27
N LEU A 466 13.99 -19.80 19.46
CA LEU A 466 12.58 -20.10 19.74
C LEU A 466 11.75 -18.82 19.84
N ALA A 467 12.33 -17.75 20.39
CA ALA A 467 11.75 -16.41 20.36
C ALA A 467 11.59 -15.90 18.92
N ALA A 468 12.60 -16.08 18.06
CA ALA A 468 12.54 -15.73 16.64
C ALA A 468 11.45 -16.51 15.89
N LEU A 469 11.37 -17.83 16.07
CA LEU A 469 10.32 -18.67 15.46
C LEU A 469 8.92 -18.30 15.95
N THR A 470 8.76 -18.05 17.25
CA THR A 470 7.48 -17.65 17.83
C THR A 470 7.05 -16.28 17.31
N ALA A 471 7.97 -15.31 17.25
CA ALA A 471 7.69 -13.97 16.71
C ALA A 471 7.28 -14.04 15.23
N ALA A 472 7.97 -14.86 14.42
CA ALA A 472 7.58 -15.14 13.04
C ALA A 472 6.17 -15.76 12.94
N GLY A 473 5.88 -16.77 13.76
CA GLY A 473 4.56 -17.41 13.81
C GLY A 473 3.43 -16.46 14.23
N LEU A 474 3.69 -15.58 15.20
CA LEU A 474 2.76 -14.53 15.64
C LEU A 474 2.53 -13.49 14.54
N ALA A 475 3.57 -13.04 13.85
CA ALA A 475 3.43 -12.10 12.74
C ALA A 475 2.63 -12.72 11.59
N ALA A 476 2.90 -13.98 11.24
CA ALA A 476 2.16 -14.71 10.21
C ALA A 476 0.69 -14.90 10.58
N THR A 477 0.42 -15.37 11.80
CA THR A 477 -0.94 -15.60 12.30
C THR A 477 -1.70 -14.29 12.44
N GLY A 478 -1.05 -13.22 12.92
CA GLY A 478 -1.62 -11.88 13.01
C GLY A 478 -1.99 -11.31 11.64
N TYR A 479 -1.13 -11.48 10.64
CA TYR A 479 -1.41 -11.07 9.26
C TYR A 479 -2.60 -11.83 8.66
N LEU A 480 -2.60 -13.17 8.75
CA LEU A 480 -3.69 -14.00 8.22
C LEU A 480 -4.99 -13.76 8.98
N GLY A 481 -4.93 -13.63 10.31
CA GLY A 481 -6.07 -13.29 11.16
C GLY A 481 -6.65 -11.93 10.81
N PHE A 482 -5.81 -10.92 10.59
CA PHE A 482 -6.25 -9.60 10.15
C PHE A 482 -6.95 -9.63 8.79
N LEU A 483 -6.39 -10.34 7.81
CA LEU A 483 -7.03 -10.53 6.50
C LEU A 483 -8.34 -11.30 6.62
N PHE A 484 -8.39 -12.33 7.46
CA PHE A 484 -9.59 -13.12 7.72
C PHE A 484 -10.68 -12.28 8.37
N THR A 485 -10.35 -11.45 9.36
CA THR A 485 -11.28 -10.50 9.98
C THR A 485 -11.80 -9.49 8.95
N ALA A 486 -10.93 -8.94 8.10
CA ALA A 486 -11.35 -8.04 7.03
C ALA A 486 -12.31 -8.73 6.05
N PHE A 487 -11.98 -9.96 5.63
CA PHE A 487 -12.82 -10.77 4.75
C PHE A 487 -14.17 -11.10 5.39
N LEU A 488 -14.18 -11.53 6.66
CA LEU A 488 -15.39 -11.90 7.38
C LEU A 488 -16.30 -10.69 7.62
N VAL A 489 -15.80 -9.63 8.25
CA VAL A 489 -16.61 -8.45 8.60
C VAL A 489 -17.15 -7.80 7.34
N PHE A 490 -16.28 -7.52 6.37
CA PHE A 490 -16.70 -6.85 5.14
C PHE A 490 -17.55 -7.74 4.26
N GLY A 491 -17.23 -9.05 4.17
CA GLY A 491 -18.02 -9.99 3.40
C GLY A 491 -19.45 -10.13 3.94
N GLN A 492 -19.63 -10.12 5.26
CA GLN A 492 -20.97 -10.14 5.88
C GLN A 492 -21.71 -8.82 5.71
N LEU A 493 -21.03 -7.67 5.80
CA LEU A 493 -21.65 -6.37 5.50
C LEU A 493 -22.08 -6.28 4.04
N TYR A 494 -21.28 -6.81 3.12
CA TYR A 494 -21.59 -6.84 1.69
C TYR A 494 -22.77 -7.78 1.40
N ALA A 495 -22.76 -9.01 1.94
CA ALA A 495 -23.81 -10.00 1.72
C ALA A 495 -25.20 -9.54 2.17
N ARG A 496 -25.25 -8.66 3.17
CA ARG A 496 -26.48 -8.07 3.74
C ARG A 496 -26.92 -6.77 3.08
N ARG A 497 -26.19 -6.28 2.07
CA ARG A 497 -26.55 -5.06 1.35
C ARG A 497 -27.78 -5.34 0.48
N ASP A 498 -28.74 -4.43 0.51
CA ASP A 498 -29.89 -4.50 -0.40
C ASP A 498 -29.44 -4.35 -1.87
N PRO A 499 -30.07 -5.09 -2.79
CA PRO A 499 -29.83 -4.91 -4.22
C PRO A 499 -30.20 -3.49 -4.66
N ASP A 500 -29.37 -2.90 -5.51
CA ASP A 500 -29.70 -1.65 -6.18
C ASP A 500 -30.86 -1.91 -7.16
N ALA A 501 -31.73 -0.91 -7.34
CA ALA A 501 -32.90 -1.02 -8.21
C ALA A 501 -32.51 -0.94 -9.69
N GLY A 502 -33.26 -1.63 -10.57
CA GLY A 502 -33.12 -1.47 -12.03
C GLY A 502 -32.45 -2.64 -12.75
N MET A 503 -32.49 -3.84 -12.16
CA MET A 503 -31.70 -4.97 -12.64
C MET A 503 -32.44 -5.70 -13.77
N ASP A 504 -31.70 -6.18 -14.77
CA ASP A 504 -32.26 -6.88 -15.94
C ASP A 504 -32.57 -8.35 -15.63
N ALA A 505 -31.74 -8.97 -14.78
CA ALA A 505 -31.88 -10.38 -14.42
C ALA A 505 -31.47 -10.67 -12.96
N VAL A 506 -32.13 -11.66 -12.37
CA VAL A 506 -31.80 -12.23 -11.06
C VAL A 506 -31.31 -13.66 -11.26
N VAL A 507 -30.03 -13.92 -10.99
CA VAL A 507 -29.35 -15.19 -11.22
C VAL A 507 -29.19 -15.94 -9.90
N VAL A 508 -29.63 -17.19 -9.83
CA VAL A 508 -29.39 -18.08 -8.69
C VAL A 508 -28.23 -19.00 -9.00
N LEU A 509 -27.16 -18.93 -8.20
CA LEU A 509 -26.03 -19.85 -8.35
C LEU A 509 -26.37 -21.23 -7.80
N GLY A 510 -26.06 -22.24 -8.60
CA GLY A 510 -26.16 -23.64 -8.25
C GLY A 510 -25.25 -24.06 -7.09
N SER A 511 -25.65 -25.15 -6.47
CA SER A 511 -24.83 -25.93 -5.55
C SER A 511 -25.38 -27.34 -5.51
N ARG A 512 -24.50 -28.29 -5.17
CA ARG A 512 -24.78 -29.73 -5.13
C ARG A 512 -26.25 -30.08 -4.87
N VAL A 513 -26.86 -30.80 -5.82
CA VAL A 513 -28.21 -31.37 -5.73
C VAL A 513 -28.12 -32.86 -5.38
N PHE A 514 -29.14 -33.41 -4.70
CA PHE A 514 -29.19 -34.84 -4.36
C PHE A 514 -30.28 -35.53 -5.17
N GLY A 515 -29.91 -36.11 -6.31
CA GLY A 515 -30.87 -36.59 -7.31
C GLY A 515 -31.57 -35.41 -7.98
N ASP A 516 -32.88 -35.29 -7.76
CA ASP A 516 -33.74 -34.19 -8.21
C ASP A 516 -34.14 -33.22 -7.07
N ARG A 517 -33.71 -33.47 -5.83
CA ARG A 517 -34.14 -32.71 -4.65
C ARG A 517 -33.22 -31.53 -4.32
N VAL A 518 -33.81 -30.34 -4.28
CA VAL A 518 -33.17 -29.09 -3.86
C VAL A 518 -32.91 -29.10 -2.34
N PRO A 519 -31.64 -29.04 -1.87
CA PRO A 519 -31.32 -29.03 -0.45
C PRO A 519 -31.66 -27.68 0.20
N PRO A 520 -31.73 -27.61 1.55
CA PRO A 520 -32.12 -26.38 2.27
C PRO A 520 -31.28 -25.14 1.95
N LEU A 521 -29.97 -25.28 1.71
CA LEU A 521 -29.09 -24.17 1.35
C LEU A 521 -29.36 -23.62 -0.06
N LEU A 522 -29.77 -24.49 -0.99
CA LEU A 522 -30.11 -24.10 -2.36
C LEU A 522 -31.51 -23.48 -2.39
N ARG A 523 -32.44 -24.04 -1.61
CA ARG A 523 -33.77 -23.45 -1.36
C ARG A 523 -33.66 -22.00 -0.87
N SER A 524 -32.83 -21.73 0.14
CA SER A 524 -32.69 -20.36 0.66
C SER A 524 -32.15 -19.36 -0.37
N ARG A 525 -31.36 -19.81 -1.35
CA ARG A 525 -30.90 -18.97 -2.47
C ARG A 525 -32.05 -18.64 -3.42
N ILE A 526 -32.88 -19.64 -3.75
CA ILE A 526 -34.05 -19.47 -4.62
C ILE A 526 -35.05 -18.53 -3.93
N ASP A 527 -35.37 -18.76 -2.66
CA ASP A 527 -36.29 -17.91 -1.89
C ASP A 527 -35.79 -16.45 -1.88
N ARG A 528 -34.50 -16.23 -1.62
CA ARG A 528 -33.90 -14.90 -1.66
C ARG A 528 -33.97 -14.25 -3.04
N ALA A 529 -33.78 -15.01 -4.11
CA ALA A 529 -33.91 -14.49 -5.47
C ALA A 529 -35.36 -14.08 -5.79
N LEU A 530 -36.35 -14.87 -5.35
CA LEU A 530 -37.76 -14.54 -5.51
C LEU A 530 -38.16 -13.28 -4.74
N GLU A 531 -37.59 -13.04 -3.55
CA GLU A 531 -37.78 -11.78 -2.82
C GLU A 531 -37.27 -10.57 -3.62
N VAL A 532 -36.11 -10.70 -4.26
CA VAL A 532 -35.54 -9.63 -5.11
C VAL A 532 -36.42 -9.39 -6.34
N VAL A 533 -36.86 -10.45 -7.02
CA VAL A 533 -37.78 -10.34 -8.17
C VAL A 533 -39.09 -9.67 -7.75
N ALA A 534 -39.66 -10.05 -6.61
CA ALA A 534 -40.87 -9.45 -6.09
C ALA A 534 -40.71 -7.95 -5.76
N ALA A 535 -39.57 -7.56 -5.21
CA ALA A 535 -39.26 -6.15 -4.93
C ALA A 535 -39.11 -5.33 -6.23
N GLU A 536 -38.45 -5.86 -7.26
CA GLU A 536 -38.33 -5.21 -8.56
C GLU A 536 -39.71 -5.08 -9.26
N ARG A 537 -40.55 -6.11 -9.16
CA ARG A 537 -41.95 -6.10 -9.64
C ARG A 537 -42.81 -5.06 -8.95
N ALA A 538 -42.70 -4.93 -7.64
CA ALA A 538 -43.38 -3.88 -6.88
C ALA A 538 -42.94 -2.46 -7.31
N ALA A 539 -41.73 -2.31 -7.84
CA ALA A 539 -41.20 -1.07 -8.40
C ALA A 539 -41.52 -0.88 -9.90
N GLY A 540 -42.39 -1.71 -10.48
CA GLY A 540 -42.83 -1.60 -11.88
C GLY A 540 -41.86 -2.17 -12.91
N ARG A 541 -40.89 -2.98 -12.50
CA ARG A 541 -39.94 -3.68 -13.38
C ARG A 541 -40.27 -5.17 -13.44
N ASP A 542 -39.68 -5.91 -14.37
CA ASP A 542 -39.89 -7.36 -14.44
C ASP A 542 -38.60 -8.05 -14.87
N PRO A 543 -37.65 -8.30 -13.95
CA PRO A 543 -36.37 -8.95 -14.29
C PRO A 543 -36.58 -10.43 -14.63
N VAL A 544 -35.71 -10.98 -15.48
CA VAL A 544 -35.69 -12.43 -15.76
C VAL A 544 -35.02 -13.18 -14.62
N LEU A 545 -35.62 -14.28 -14.18
CA LEU A 545 -35.02 -15.19 -13.20
C LEU A 545 -34.18 -16.24 -13.93
N VAL A 546 -32.90 -16.37 -13.59
CA VAL A 546 -31.99 -17.34 -14.22
C VAL A 546 -31.48 -18.33 -13.18
N MET A 547 -31.66 -19.63 -13.42
CA MET A 547 -31.03 -20.68 -12.63
C MET A 547 -29.74 -21.10 -13.34
N SER A 548 -28.58 -20.96 -12.70
CA SER A 548 -27.28 -21.29 -13.32
C SER A 548 -26.53 -22.33 -12.50
N GLY A 549 -26.29 -23.49 -13.11
CA GLY A 549 -25.55 -24.61 -12.53
C GLY A 549 -25.63 -25.84 -13.42
N GLY A 550 -24.46 -26.39 -13.78
CA GLY A 550 -24.37 -27.61 -14.58
C GLY A 550 -24.57 -28.89 -13.78
N GLN A 551 -24.10 -30.01 -14.34
CA GLN A 551 -24.30 -31.34 -13.76
C GLN A 551 -23.02 -31.87 -13.09
N GLY A 552 -23.12 -32.17 -11.80
CA GLY A 552 -22.10 -32.87 -11.01
C GLY A 552 -22.05 -34.38 -11.31
N ALA A 553 -20.93 -35.02 -10.95
CA ALA A 553 -20.74 -36.46 -11.18
C ALA A 553 -21.74 -37.36 -10.43
N ASP A 554 -22.27 -36.88 -9.31
CA ASP A 554 -23.20 -37.61 -8.43
C ASP A 554 -24.67 -37.18 -8.64
N GLU A 555 -24.96 -36.44 -9.72
CA GLU A 555 -26.27 -35.78 -9.96
C GLU A 555 -26.99 -36.37 -11.18
N THR A 556 -28.30 -36.60 -11.05
CA THR A 556 -29.12 -37.19 -12.12
C THR A 556 -29.58 -36.17 -13.16
N VAL A 557 -29.64 -34.89 -12.78
CA VAL A 557 -30.01 -33.76 -13.63
C VAL A 557 -29.10 -32.58 -13.34
N PRO A 558 -28.90 -31.63 -14.28
CA PRO A 558 -28.19 -30.40 -14.00
C PRO A 558 -28.83 -29.62 -12.84
N GLU A 559 -28.01 -28.99 -11.99
CA GLU A 559 -28.47 -28.24 -10.82
C GLU A 559 -29.53 -27.20 -11.22
N ALA A 560 -29.31 -26.47 -12.32
CA ALA A 560 -30.24 -25.45 -12.82
C ALA A 560 -31.63 -25.99 -13.17
N VAL A 561 -31.73 -27.23 -13.65
CA VAL A 561 -33.02 -27.86 -14.00
C VAL A 561 -33.81 -28.16 -12.73
N ALA A 562 -33.18 -28.76 -11.72
CA ALA A 562 -33.81 -29.03 -10.43
C ALA A 562 -34.25 -27.72 -9.73
N MET A 563 -33.41 -26.68 -9.81
CA MET A 563 -33.71 -25.35 -9.28
C MET A 563 -34.91 -24.70 -9.97
N ALA A 564 -34.99 -24.80 -11.30
CA ALA A 564 -36.10 -24.25 -12.08
C ALA A 564 -37.43 -24.94 -11.74
N SER A 565 -37.45 -26.28 -11.72
CA SER A 565 -38.64 -27.05 -11.33
C SER A 565 -39.11 -26.69 -9.93
N TYR A 566 -38.18 -26.53 -8.98
CA TYR A 566 -38.53 -26.11 -7.63
C TYR A 566 -39.06 -24.67 -7.60
N ALA A 567 -38.42 -23.71 -8.27
CA ALA A 567 -38.85 -22.32 -8.30
C ALA A 567 -40.28 -22.17 -8.85
N VAL A 568 -40.61 -22.86 -9.94
CA VAL A 568 -41.97 -22.88 -10.50
C VAL A 568 -42.97 -23.47 -9.49
N SER A 569 -42.60 -24.54 -8.78
CA SER A 569 -43.46 -25.16 -7.76
C SER A 569 -43.81 -24.23 -6.58
N VAL A 570 -42.99 -23.21 -6.32
CA VAL A 570 -43.21 -22.21 -5.27
C VAL A 570 -43.70 -20.86 -5.79
N GLY A 571 -44.12 -20.79 -7.06
CA GLY A 571 -44.80 -19.62 -7.64
C GLY A 571 -43.93 -18.70 -8.52
N ALA A 572 -42.75 -19.15 -8.95
CA ALA A 572 -42.01 -18.43 -9.99
C ALA A 572 -42.74 -18.49 -11.34
N ASP A 573 -42.66 -17.40 -12.08
CA ASP A 573 -43.23 -17.28 -13.42
C ASP A 573 -42.38 -18.05 -14.44
N ALA A 574 -42.96 -19.09 -15.05
CA ALA A 574 -42.26 -19.95 -15.99
C ALA A 574 -41.86 -19.22 -17.29
N ASP A 575 -42.61 -18.19 -17.70
CA ASP A 575 -42.34 -17.42 -18.92
C ASP A 575 -41.18 -16.43 -18.74
N ARG A 576 -40.81 -16.15 -17.48
CA ARG A 576 -39.68 -15.26 -17.11
C ARG A 576 -38.57 -16.03 -16.40
N LEU A 577 -38.42 -17.32 -16.70
CA LEU A 577 -37.40 -18.19 -16.13
C LEU A 577 -36.49 -18.78 -17.21
N LEU A 578 -35.17 -18.63 -17.05
CA LEU A 578 -34.14 -19.25 -17.89
C LEU A 578 -33.26 -20.23 -17.09
N THR A 579 -32.66 -21.18 -17.80
CA THR A 579 -31.72 -22.15 -17.21
C THR A 579 -30.39 -22.16 -17.95
N GLU A 580 -29.29 -22.16 -17.21
CA GLU A 580 -27.92 -22.31 -17.71
C GLU A 580 -27.32 -23.58 -17.09
N THR A 581 -26.99 -24.57 -17.92
CA THR A 581 -26.66 -25.96 -17.50
C THR A 581 -25.24 -26.42 -17.87
N GLY A 582 -24.43 -25.56 -18.48
CA GLY A 582 -23.07 -25.89 -18.95
C GLY A 582 -21.97 -25.63 -17.92
N SER A 583 -22.25 -24.83 -16.89
CA SER A 583 -21.23 -24.34 -15.95
C SER A 583 -20.79 -25.36 -14.90
N ARG A 584 -19.48 -25.37 -14.57
CA ARG A 584 -18.86 -26.23 -13.55
C ARG A 584 -18.18 -25.44 -12.44
N THR A 585 -18.02 -24.13 -12.63
CA THR A 585 -17.37 -23.23 -11.68
C THR A 585 -18.15 -21.92 -11.57
N THR A 586 -18.09 -21.24 -10.43
CA THR A 586 -18.70 -19.91 -10.26
C THR A 586 -18.31 -18.91 -11.36
N GLN A 587 -17.10 -19.04 -11.92
CA GLN A 587 -16.63 -18.20 -13.01
C GLN A 587 -17.39 -18.51 -14.32
N GLU A 588 -17.56 -19.80 -14.63
CA GLU A 588 -18.33 -20.25 -15.78
C GLU A 588 -19.81 -19.90 -15.63
N ASN A 589 -20.42 -20.07 -14.45
CA ASN A 589 -21.81 -19.67 -14.19
C ASN A 589 -22.04 -18.21 -14.61
N LEU A 590 -21.18 -17.29 -14.17
CA LEU A 590 -21.32 -15.86 -14.46
C LEU A 590 -21.09 -15.54 -15.95
N LEU A 591 -20.09 -16.16 -16.59
CA LEU A 591 -19.78 -15.92 -17.99
C LEU A 591 -20.86 -16.48 -18.92
N MET A 592 -21.29 -17.71 -18.70
CA MET A 592 -22.30 -18.39 -19.51
C MET A 592 -23.68 -17.76 -19.30
N THR A 593 -24.02 -17.35 -18.08
CA THR A 593 -25.26 -16.61 -17.83
C THR A 593 -25.28 -15.27 -18.55
N ARG A 594 -24.15 -14.53 -18.52
CA ARG A 594 -24.04 -13.27 -19.27
C ARG A 594 -24.21 -13.51 -20.77
N GLU A 595 -23.63 -14.56 -21.32
CA GLU A 595 -23.77 -14.88 -22.75
C GLU A 595 -25.21 -15.25 -23.10
N LEU A 596 -25.85 -16.12 -22.29
CA LEU A 596 -27.26 -16.50 -22.44
C LEU A 596 -28.18 -15.27 -22.47
N LEU A 597 -27.97 -14.30 -21.59
CA LEU A 597 -28.77 -13.07 -21.57
C LEU A 597 -28.53 -12.21 -22.82
N ARG A 598 -27.29 -12.11 -23.30
CA ARG A 598 -26.96 -11.38 -24.54
C ARG A 598 -27.59 -12.02 -25.77
N GLU A 599 -27.56 -13.35 -25.87
CA GLU A 599 -28.19 -14.11 -26.95
C GLU A 599 -29.71 -13.89 -27.00
N GLN A 600 -30.34 -13.71 -25.83
CA GLN A 600 -31.78 -13.39 -25.70
C GLN A 600 -32.09 -11.90 -25.89
N GLY A 601 -31.09 -11.06 -26.19
CA GLY A 601 -31.27 -9.61 -26.34
C GLY A 601 -31.63 -8.88 -25.05
N LEU A 602 -31.37 -9.50 -23.88
CA LEU A 602 -31.60 -8.92 -22.57
C LEU A 602 -30.39 -8.12 -22.09
N GLY A 603 -30.63 -7.18 -21.18
CA GLY A 603 -29.56 -6.45 -20.51
C GLY A 603 -28.75 -7.36 -19.58
N THR A 604 -27.57 -6.86 -19.17
CA THR A 604 -26.59 -7.63 -18.39
C THR A 604 -26.31 -7.03 -17.02
N GLU A 605 -27.22 -6.20 -16.49
CA GLU A 605 -27.19 -5.75 -15.09
C GLU A 605 -27.84 -6.83 -14.21
N LEU A 606 -27.05 -7.52 -13.40
CA LEU A 606 -27.45 -8.74 -12.71
C LEU A 606 -27.53 -8.57 -11.19
N VAL A 607 -28.51 -9.21 -10.56
CA VAL A 607 -28.41 -9.62 -9.15
C VAL A 607 -28.11 -11.10 -9.07
N VAL A 608 -27.08 -11.50 -8.34
CA VAL A 608 -26.69 -12.90 -8.18
C VAL A 608 -26.98 -13.35 -6.75
N ALA A 609 -27.88 -14.31 -6.57
CA ALA A 609 -28.23 -14.89 -5.29
C ALA A 609 -27.36 -16.11 -4.96
N THR A 610 -26.75 -16.10 -3.77
CA THR A 610 -25.95 -17.21 -3.24
C THR A 610 -25.96 -17.17 -1.71
N ASN A 611 -25.31 -18.12 -1.03
CA ASN A 611 -25.26 -18.12 0.44
C ASN A 611 -24.31 -17.05 1.00
N ASP A 612 -24.58 -16.56 2.21
CA ASP A 612 -23.84 -15.47 2.89
C ASP A 612 -22.32 -15.66 2.94
N PHE A 613 -21.84 -16.89 3.14
CA PHE A 613 -20.40 -17.17 3.19
C PHE A 613 -19.72 -17.07 1.82
N HIS A 614 -20.47 -17.26 0.72
CA HIS A 614 -19.96 -17.29 -0.65
C HIS A 614 -20.17 -15.97 -1.40
N ALA A 615 -21.14 -15.15 -0.99
CA ALA A 615 -21.53 -13.91 -1.66
C ALA A 615 -20.35 -12.99 -1.98
N PHE A 616 -19.45 -12.76 -1.02
CA PHE A 616 -18.33 -11.86 -1.23
C PHE A 616 -17.29 -12.41 -2.23
N ARG A 617 -17.02 -13.73 -2.22
CA ARG A 617 -16.12 -14.34 -3.22
C ARG A 617 -16.75 -14.27 -4.61
N ALA A 618 -18.03 -14.63 -4.74
CA ALA A 618 -18.73 -14.54 -6.02
C ALA A 618 -18.71 -13.11 -6.58
N ALA A 619 -18.83 -12.10 -5.70
CA ALA A 619 -18.74 -10.71 -6.10
C ALA A 619 -17.33 -10.31 -6.58
N ILE A 620 -16.28 -10.77 -5.89
CA ILE A 620 -14.89 -10.56 -6.34
C ILE A 620 -14.69 -11.16 -7.75
N ILE A 621 -15.22 -12.37 -7.99
CA ILE A 621 -15.15 -13.05 -9.30
C ILE A 621 -15.90 -12.25 -10.37
N ALA A 622 -17.13 -11.80 -10.09
CA ALA A 622 -17.91 -10.99 -11.02
C ALA A 622 -17.17 -9.72 -11.45
N ARG A 623 -16.56 -9.01 -10.51
CA ARG A 623 -15.71 -7.85 -10.81
C ARG A 623 -14.54 -8.20 -11.72
N GLU A 624 -13.83 -9.28 -11.42
CA GLU A 624 -12.64 -9.68 -12.19
C GLU A 624 -12.98 -10.08 -13.62
N LEU A 625 -14.20 -10.55 -13.85
CA LEU A 625 -14.75 -10.87 -15.17
C LEU A 625 -15.40 -9.69 -15.88
N ASP A 626 -15.40 -8.51 -15.26
CA ASP A 626 -16.11 -7.31 -15.74
C ASP A 626 -17.60 -7.60 -16.02
N VAL A 627 -18.22 -8.36 -15.12
CA VAL A 627 -19.66 -8.63 -15.13
C VAL A 627 -20.32 -7.64 -14.17
N ASP A 628 -21.32 -6.90 -14.67
CA ASP A 628 -22.10 -5.97 -13.87
C ASP A 628 -23.12 -6.73 -13.02
N ALA A 629 -22.62 -7.29 -11.92
CA ALA A 629 -23.40 -8.12 -11.02
C ALA A 629 -23.22 -7.67 -9.57
N GLN A 630 -24.33 -7.41 -8.91
CA GLN A 630 -24.41 -7.31 -7.46
C GLN A 630 -24.73 -8.69 -6.88
N VAL A 631 -24.03 -9.11 -5.84
CA VAL A 631 -24.25 -10.44 -5.23
C VAL A 631 -24.94 -10.27 -3.88
N VAL A 632 -26.04 -10.99 -3.68
CA VAL A 632 -26.81 -11.01 -2.43
C VAL A 632 -26.65 -12.34 -1.70
N GLY A 633 -26.56 -12.28 -0.38
CA GLY A 633 -26.45 -13.45 0.49
C GLY A 633 -27.81 -14.01 0.93
N SER A 634 -27.86 -15.33 1.09
CA SER A 634 -28.94 -16.07 1.75
C SER A 634 -28.45 -16.83 2.98
N ALA A 635 -29.37 -17.01 3.92
CA ALA A 635 -29.08 -17.62 5.22
C ALA A 635 -28.42 -19.00 5.09
N THR A 636 -27.40 -19.23 5.91
CA THR A 636 -26.64 -20.48 6.00
C THR A 636 -26.78 -21.12 7.39
N ALA A 637 -26.82 -22.45 7.44
CA ALA A 637 -26.79 -23.18 8.71
C ALA A 637 -25.53 -22.86 9.54
N SER A 638 -25.73 -22.51 10.81
CA SER A 638 -24.67 -22.02 11.72
C SER A 638 -23.50 -22.99 11.93
N TYR A 639 -23.74 -24.31 11.88
CA TYR A 639 -22.69 -25.31 12.03
C TYR A 639 -21.78 -25.42 10.78
N TYR A 640 -22.29 -25.06 9.60
CA TYR A 640 -21.56 -25.12 8.34
C TYR A 640 -20.77 -23.84 8.07
N PHE A 641 -21.28 -22.71 8.55
CA PHE A 641 -20.74 -21.37 8.27
C PHE A 641 -19.24 -21.20 8.58
N PRO A 642 -18.69 -21.57 9.76
CA PRO A 642 -17.28 -21.32 10.07
C PRO A 642 -16.31 -22.02 9.10
N SER A 643 -16.56 -23.31 8.84
CA SER A 643 -15.72 -24.11 7.93
C SER A 643 -15.89 -23.65 6.47
N ALA A 644 -17.09 -23.23 6.07
CA ALA A 644 -17.34 -22.70 4.74
C ALA A 644 -16.61 -21.36 4.50
N VAL A 645 -16.74 -20.40 5.42
CA VAL A 645 -16.04 -19.11 5.34
C VAL A 645 -14.52 -19.28 5.28
N LEU A 646 -13.96 -20.22 6.06
CA LEU A 646 -12.52 -20.48 6.03
C LEU A 646 -12.05 -20.99 4.67
N ARG A 647 -12.83 -21.88 4.03
CA ARG A 647 -12.54 -22.33 2.65
C ARG A 647 -12.64 -21.19 1.64
N GLU A 648 -13.67 -20.36 1.75
CA GLU A 648 -13.86 -19.19 0.88
C GLU A 648 -12.72 -18.18 1.05
N PHE A 649 -12.25 -17.96 2.28
CA PHE A 649 -11.09 -17.13 2.57
C PHE A 649 -9.81 -17.68 1.91
N VAL A 650 -9.52 -18.98 2.05
CA VAL A 650 -8.37 -19.62 1.38
C VAL A 650 -8.48 -19.51 -0.13
N ALA A 651 -9.68 -19.70 -0.70
CA ALA A 651 -9.92 -19.53 -2.12
C ALA A 651 -9.61 -18.09 -2.58
N VAL A 652 -10.00 -17.07 -1.81
CA VAL A 652 -9.66 -15.66 -2.11
C VAL A 652 -8.16 -15.38 -1.99
N LEU A 653 -7.48 -15.88 -0.95
CA LEU A 653 -6.03 -15.73 -0.80
C LEU A 653 -5.27 -16.39 -1.97
N SER A 654 -5.74 -17.54 -2.44
CA SER A 654 -5.10 -18.29 -3.53
C SER A 654 -5.13 -17.55 -4.87
N ARG A 655 -5.94 -16.48 -5.01
CA ARG A 655 -5.94 -15.62 -6.21
C ARG A 655 -4.73 -14.69 -6.28
N SER A 656 -4.02 -14.46 -5.18
CA SER A 656 -2.87 -13.53 -5.12
C SER A 656 -1.69 -14.10 -4.31
N PRO A 657 -1.19 -15.31 -4.63
CA PRO A 657 -0.24 -16.02 -3.79
C PRO A 657 1.11 -15.30 -3.70
N ARG A 658 1.56 -14.65 -4.79
CA ARG A 658 2.82 -13.90 -4.81
C ARG A 658 2.78 -12.68 -3.88
N THR A 659 1.66 -11.96 -3.86
CA THR A 659 1.47 -10.79 -2.98
C THR A 659 1.54 -11.21 -1.52
N HIS A 660 0.77 -12.24 -1.15
CA HIS A 660 0.75 -12.74 0.23
C HIS A 660 2.09 -13.35 0.64
N ALA A 661 2.76 -14.10 -0.24
CA ALA A 661 4.10 -14.64 0.02
C ALA A 661 5.14 -13.53 0.26
N THR A 662 5.09 -12.45 -0.54
CA THR A 662 6.01 -11.32 -0.38
C THR A 662 5.80 -10.61 0.95
N VAL A 663 4.55 -10.28 1.28
CA VAL A 663 4.21 -9.59 2.55
C VAL A 663 4.55 -10.48 3.75
N LEU A 664 4.20 -11.76 3.69
CA LEU A 664 4.48 -12.71 4.75
C LEU A 664 5.99 -12.91 4.94
N GLY A 665 6.76 -13.04 3.86
CA GLY A 665 8.21 -13.15 3.90
C GLY A 665 8.86 -11.94 4.59
N LEU A 666 8.45 -10.72 4.21
CA LEU A 666 8.94 -9.50 4.85
C LEU A 666 8.58 -9.43 6.34
N LEU A 667 7.34 -9.75 6.70
CA LEU A 667 6.87 -9.76 8.09
C LEU A 667 7.62 -10.80 8.93
N VAL A 668 7.78 -12.02 8.40
CA VAL A 668 8.47 -13.13 9.07
C VAL A 668 9.93 -12.79 9.30
N VAL A 669 10.65 -12.29 8.30
CA VAL A 669 12.06 -11.90 8.45
C VAL A 669 12.23 -10.79 9.47
N THR A 670 11.37 -9.76 9.42
CA THR A 670 11.43 -8.64 10.36
C THR A 670 11.11 -9.08 11.79
N ALA A 671 10.05 -9.86 11.97
CA ALA A 671 9.63 -10.35 13.29
C ALA A 671 10.61 -11.36 13.87
N ALA A 672 11.16 -12.26 13.05
CA ALA A 672 12.20 -13.20 13.48
C ALA A 672 13.47 -12.46 13.92
N GLY A 673 13.89 -11.43 13.16
CA GLY A 673 15.03 -10.59 13.53
C GLY A 673 14.81 -9.87 14.87
N LEU A 674 13.63 -9.30 15.09
CA LEU A 674 13.27 -8.69 16.38
C LEU A 674 13.22 -9.71 17.52
N GLY A 675 12.59 -10.87 17.30
CA GLY A 675 12.52 -11.95 18.31
C GLY A 675 13.90 -12.48 18.68
N TRP A 676 14.81 -12.60 17.71
CA TRP A 676 16.21 -12.97 17.95
C TRP A 676 16.94 -11.93 18.80
N LEU A 677 16.74 -10.64 18.52
CA LEU A 677 17.36 -9.55 19.26
C LEU A 677 16.84 -9.43 20.69
N LEU A 678 15.53 -9.66 20.91
CA LEU A 678 14.90 -9.61 22.24
C LEU A 678 15.19 -10.85 23.09
N GLY A 679 15.56 -11.97 22.46
CA GLY A 679 15.97 -13.20 23.13
C GLY A 679 17.48 -13.30 23.40
N ARG A 680 18.23 -12.23 23.17
CA ARG A 680 19.60 -12.02 23.67
C ARG A 680 19.53 -11.12 24.89
#